data_AF-A0A151GN43-F1
#
_entry.id   AF-A0A151GN43-F1
#
_cell.length_a   1.000
_cell.length_b   1.000
_cell.length_c   1.000
_cell.angle_alpha   90.00
_cell.angle_beta   90.00
_cell.angle_gamma   90.00
#
_symmetry.space_group_name_H-M   'P 1'
#
loop_
_entity.id
_entity.type
_entity.pdbx_description
1 polymer ?
#
loop_
_entity_poly.entity_id
_entity_poly.type
_entity_poly.pdbx_seq_one_letter_code
_entity_poly.pdbx_strand_id
1 'polypeptide(L)'
;MVNKTTSDDPSTKNPFASSAATSVPIPSLYLVARYLPAQKTRRRLPSHPAGNRHLVADGEPPGPPAVASLPVTTMAADAKVYRATTSAPVNIAVVKYWGKRDTKLNLPTNSSLSVTLSQDDLRTLTTASCATTFGADSLTLNGELFDISGARTQACFRELRARRANLEAADPSLPRLSAMPLKIVSENNFPTAAGLASSAAGFAALVQAVAILYELPDSPSQLSLIARQGSGSACRSLFGGYVAWRMGSKPDGTDSMADLVAPASHWPEMRALILVVSAAKKGVSSTSGMQQTVATSGLFQRRISHVVPASMDRMEQAVRGKDFSTFAEVTMRESNSFHACCADTFPPIFYMNDVSKAAIRAVESINAQAGRTIAAYTFDAGPNCVIYYLNENAPAVLGAFSTVLGNVTGWKSSDSIDSVVKLDEATACALKDGVGRVIMTSGDGQKPPHAAAPTRGAVRPVAGWLRLLFEVFIPVGFPASVSSDYAAYQTYDSLQAFFSTINSLLANRALLEGLGVGDANSSATFAMILTVMKDATSRISTILFAHRFGLMIEADAKTYRFLADVLNDAAFFLELYSPFLGPYGKVVALCTGEAMRAICGVAAGASKAALSLHFARRDNLSELNAKEASQETAVGLIGLVAGSALVQLVQDRGAVLCLVIALVMAHLWMNYKGVRCVQLTTLNKQRASMIFACYRKQGVVPSPRQVAEEERILFWNNATTNAKGAPVCRVDFGKSYTDAMGPEGSRDKVVVVDGPMHTSFIHPYAAGRLGKIKILLWERAEAKHAILAWFMAAQRASAMDESMPHGYGGEEGARHRCEADKGRQESVKHPGARDEALWRQLEKRGWDLEAAALEPGDAARLCADLTGKQKAE
;
A
#
# COMPACT_ATOMS: atom_id res chain seq x y z
N MET A 1 24.81 76.29 13.34
CA MET A 1 24.17 77.62 13.30
C MET A 1 22.99 77.61 14.25
N VAL A 2 23.04 78.46 15.29
CA VAL A 2 21.91 79.23 15.90
C VAL A 2 20.69 78.42 16.38
N ASN A 3 20.14 78.50 17.60
CA ASN A 3 20.38 79.16 18.89
C ASN A 3 19.45 78.44 19.91
N LYS A 4 19.87 78.22 21.16
CA LYS A 4 19.33 78.80 22.42
C LYS A 4 17.80 78.71 22.61
N THR A 5 17.30 78.04 23.67
CA THR A 5 17.05 78.49 25.08
C THR A 5 15.58 78.09 25.38
N THR A 6 15.08 77.66 26.54
CA THR A 6 15.27 77.95 27.98
C THR A 6 14.37 76.94 28.74
N SER A 7 14.81 76.32 29.85
CA SER A 7 14.48 76.65 31.27
C SER A 7 12.98 76.43 31.61
N ASP A 8 12.51 75.83 32.71
CA ASP A 8 12.99 75.60 34.07
C ASP A 8 12.21 74.42 34.73
N ASP A 9 12.83 73.75 35.72
CA ASP A 9 12.26 72.93 36.81
C ASP A 9 11.68 73.91 37.91
N PRO A 10 10.97 73.56 39.03
CA PRO A 10 10.74 72.26 39.66
C PRO A 10 9.41 72.04 40.44
N SER A 11 9.30 70.84 41.02
CA SER A 11 8.79 70.56 42.39
C SER A 11 7.32 70.16 42.70
N THR A 12 7.25 69.00 43.38
CA THR A 12 6.41 68.64 44.56
C THR A 12 4.99 68.03 44.45
N LYS A 13 4.92 66.82 45.09
CA LYS A 13 3.88 66.26 46.00
C LYS A 13 2.69 65.44 45.45
N ASN A 14 2.71 64.15 45.83
CA ASN A 14 1.60 63.19 46.04
C ASN A 14 0.39 63.81 46.78
N PRO A 15 -0.89 63.33 46.65
CA PRO A 15 -1.29 61.93 46.96
C PRO A 15 -2.54 61.35 46.22
N PHE A 16 -2.91 60.10 46.59
CA PHE A 16 -4.07 59.26 46.21
C PHE A 16 -5.44 59.95 45.93
N ALA A 17 -6.18 59.48 44.89
CA ALA A 17 -7.52 58.82 44.98
C ALA A 17 -8.38 58.88 43.68
N SER A 18 -8.94 57.71 43.32
CA SER A 18 -10.21 57.39 42.63
C SER A 18 -10.77 58.12 41.38
N SER A 19 -11.06 57.26 40.38
CA SER A 19 -12.29 57.19 39.55
C SER A 19 -12.36 57.93 38.19
N ALA A 20 -13.15 57.29 37.32
CA ALA A 20 -13.70 57.72 36.03
C ALA A 20 -12.86 57.48 34.76
N ALA A 21 -13.24 56.38 34.08
CA ALA A 21 -13.44 56.22 32.65
C ALA A 21 -12.76 57.21 31.69
N THR A 22 -11.92 56.69 30.80
CA THR A 22 -12.04 56.97 29.37
C THR A 22 -11.29 55.92 28.55
N SER A 23 -12.02 55.35 27.61
CA SER A 23 -11.60 54.46 26.55
C SER A 23 -10.49 55.07 25.68
N VAL A 24 -9.40 54.34 25.49
CA VAL A 24 -8.50 54.48 24.33
C VAL A 24 -8.23 53.07 23.78
N PRO A 25 -8.29 52.86 22.45
CA PRO A 25 -8.42 51.54 21.85
C PRO A 25 -7.06 50.87 21.66
N ILE A 26 -6.99 49.57 21.96
CA ILE A 26 -5.85 48.73 21.59
C ILE A 26 -6.06 48.24 20.14
N PRO A 27 -5.03 48.23 19.28
CA PRO A 27 -5.21 48.19 17.83
C PRO A 27 -5.70 46.84 17.34
N SER A 28 -6.67 46.87 16.44
CA SER A 28 -7.11 45.74 15.63
C SER A 28 -5.94 45.20 14.79
N LEU A 29 -5.41 44.04 15.16
CA LEU A 29 -4.52 43.26 14.30
C LEU A 29 -5.35 42.68 13.15
N TYR A 30 -5.23 43.30 11.98
CA TYR A 30 -5.70 42.75 10.71
C TYR A 30 -4.84 41.53 10.35
N LEU A 31 -5.41 40.33 10.45
CA LEU A 31 -4.83 39.11 9.87
C LEU A 31 -5.18 39.08 8.38
N VAL A 32 -4.20 39.28 7.50
CA VAL A 32 -4.36 39.12 6.05
C VAL A 32 -3.98 37.68 5.70
N ALA A 33 -4.98 36.81 5.49
CA ALA A 33 -4.75 35.48 4.94
C ALA A 33 -4.57 35.57 3.41
N ARG A 34 -3.37 35.25 2.90
CA ARG A 34 -3.13 35.10 1.46
C ARG A 34 -3.46 33.67 1.01
N TYR A 35 -4.33 33.58 0.01
CA TYR A 35 -4.74 32.33 -0.64
C TYR A 35 -3.91 32.12 -1.92
N LEU A 36 -3.37 30.92 -2.12
CA LEU A 36 -2.79 30.48 -3.40
C LEU A 36 -3.69 29.40 -4.02
N PRO A 37 -4.42 29.69 -5.12
CA PRO A 37 -5.14 28.67 -5.86
C PRO A 37 -4.26 28.00 -6.93
N ALA A 38 -4.31 26.67 -6.98
CA ALA A 38 -3.79 25.86 -8.08
C ALA A 38 -4.65 26.02 -9.35
N GLN A 39 -3.98 26.18 -10.49
CA GLN A 39 -4.54 26.47 -11.81
C GLN A 39 -5.41 25.32 -12.36
N LYS A 40 -6.61 25.66 -12.86
CA LYS A 40 -7.46 24.79 -13.70
C LYS A 40 -7.33 25.23 -15.17
N THR A 41 -6.72 24.40 -16.01
CA THR A 41 -6.79 24.52 -17.48
C THR A 41 -8.11 23.96 -18.00
N ARG A 42 -9.02 24.83 -18.47
CA ARG A 42 -10.18 24.48 -19.31
C ARG A 42 -9.84 24.75 -20.77
N ARG A 43 -9.84 23.72 -21.63
CA ARG A 43 -9.90 23.89 -23.09
C ARG A 43 -11.37 23.88 -23.54
N ARG A 44 -11.80 24.96 -24.21
CA ARG A 44 -13.06 25.03 -24.97
C ARG A 44 -12.83 24.46 -26.38
N LEU A 45 -13.77 23.65 -26.84
CA LEU A 45 -13.99 23.33 -28.26
C LEU A 45 -14.82 24.44 -28.92
N PRO A 46 -14.62 24.76 -30.21
CA PRO A 46 -15.51 25.61 -30.97
C PRO A 46 -16.59 24.80 -31.72
N SER A 47 -17.74 25.43 -31.87
CA SER A 47 -18.96 25.01 -32.57
C SER A 47 -19.12 25.70 -33.93
N HIS A 48 -19.71 25.01 -34.92
CA HIS A 48 -20.65 25.44 -36.00
C HIS A 48 -20.42 24.67 -37.33
N PRO A 49 -21.36 24.68 -38.32
CA PRO A 49 -22.81 24.49 -38.26
C PRO A 49 -23.39 23.53 -39.35
N ALA A 50 -24.68 23.21 -39.18
CA ALA A 50 -25.75 22.80 -40.12
C ALA A 50 -25.48 22.37 -41.59
N GLY A 51 -26.20 21.33 -42.05
CA GLY A 51 -26.52 21.17 -43.47
C GLY A 51 -27.16 19.84 -43.91
N ASN A 52 -28.48 19.88 -44.14
CA ASN A 52 -29.30 19.11 -45.08
C ASN A 52 -29.84 17.68 -44.80
N ARG A 53 -31.17 17.64 -44.97
CA ARG A 53 -32.10 16.50 -45.10
C ARG A 53 -31.99 15.87 -46.50
N HIS A 54 -32.24 14.56 -46.63
CA HIS A 54 -33.05 14.00 -47.72
C HIS A 54 -33.68 12.62 -47.37
N LEU A 55 -35.00 12.63 -47.48
CA LEU A 55 -36.03 11.63 -47.83
C LEU A 55 -35.71 10.12 -47.99
N VAL A 56 -36.46 9.30 -47.22
CA VAL A 56 -37.42 8.22 -47.59
C VAL A 56 -37.11 7.27 -48.75
N ALA A 57 -37.13 5.95 -48.47
CA ALA A 57 -37.93 4.95 -49.21
C ALA A 57 -37.91 3.55 -48.56
N ASP A 58 -39.06 2.89 -48.64
CA ASP A 58 -39.48 1.61 -48.07
C ASP A 58 -38.81 0.35 -48.67
N GLY A 59 -38.86 -0.76 -47.92
CA GLY A 59 -38.57 -2.10 -48.43
C GLY A 59 -38.63 -3.20 -47.35
N GLU A 60 -39.79 -3.83 -47.19
CA GLU A 60 -40.00 -5.08 -46.45
C GLU A 60 -39.55 -6.34 -47.26
N PRO A 61 -39.49 -7.55 -46.65
CA PRO A 61 -38.37 -8.49 -46.80
C PRO A 61 -38.69 -9.74 -47.67
N PRO A 62 -37.70 -10.63 -47.92
CA PRO A 62 -37.98 -12.03 -48.25
C PRO A 62 -37.69 -12.98 -47.07
N GLY A 63 -38.53 -14.02 -46.98
CA GLY A 63 -38.65 -14.99 -45.89
C GLY A 63 -37.53 -16.04 -45.75
N PRO A 64 -37.74 -17.04 -44.87
CA PRO A 64 -36.67 -17.80 -44.24
C PRO A 64 -36.31 -19.08 -45.02
N PRO A 65 -35.07 -19.61 -44.85
CA PRO A 65 -34.83 -21.03 -45.02
C PRO A 65 -34.50 -21.73 -43.69
N ALA A 66 -35.27 -22.79 -43.46
CA ALA A 66 -34.94 -24.08 -42.84
C ALA A 66 -34.00 -24.15 -41.62
N VAL A 67 -34.59 -24.55 -40.50
CA VAL A 67 -33.91 -25.10 -39.31
C VAL A 67 -33.25 -26.43 -39.68
N ALA A 68 -31.92 -26.46 -39.68
CA ALA A 68 -31.14 -27.68 -39.60
C ALA A 68 -30.80 -27.97 -38.14
N SER A 69 -31.29 -29.09 -37.63
CA SER A 69 -30.97 -29.65 -36.33
C SER A 69 -29.47 -29.90 -36.15
N LEU A 70 -28.84 -29.25 -35.16
CA LEU A 70 -27.49 -29.60 -34.72
C LEU A 70 -27.54 -30.82 -33.78
N PRO A 71 -26.59 -31.76 -33.87
CA PRO A 71 -26.61 -32.97 -33.07
C PRO A 71 -26.15 -32.69 -31.64
N VAL A 72 -26.78 -33.41 -30.69
CA VAL A 72 -26.36 -33.54 -29.30
C VAL A 72 -24.88 -33.91 -29.26
N THR A 73 -24.04 -32.99 -28.75
CA THR A 73 -22.62 -33.29 -28.54
C THR A 73 -22.46 -34.02 -27.22
N THR A 74 -21.94 -35.23 -27.36
CA THR A 74 -21.40 -36.15 -26.36
C THR A 74 -20.61 -35.45 -25.25
N MET A 75 -20.74 -36.00 -24.03
CA MET A 75 -19.95 -35.64 -22.86
C MET A 75 -18.45 -35.59 -23.20
N ALA A 76 -17.82 -34.44 -22.93
CA ALA A 76 -16.38 -34.25 -23.12
C ALA A 76 -15.59 -35.16 -22.17
N ALA A 77 -14.73 -36.00 -22.73
CA ALA A 77 -13.72 -36.75 -22.00
C ALA A 77 -12.76 -35.80 -21.27
N ASP A 78 -12.29 -36.21 -20.09
CA ASP A 78 -11.28 -35.50 -19.28
C ASP A 78 -10.10 -35.03 -20.16
N ALA A 79 -9.98 -33.73 -20.39
CA ALA A 79 -8.93 -33.17 -21.23
C ALA A 79 -7.59 -33.17 -20.49
N LYS A 80 -6.60 -33.88 -21.05
CA LYS A 80 -5.24 -33.99 -20.49
C LYS A 80 -4.56 -32.62 -20.41
N VAL A 81 -4.13 -32.24 -19.20
CA VAL A 81 -3.37 -31.01 -18.93
C VAL A 81 -1.89 -31.35 -18.80
N TYR A 82 -1.04 -30.66 -19.57
CA TYR A 82 0.42 -30.75 -19.45
C TYR A 82 0.93 -29.63 -18.56
N ARG A 83 1.91 -29.91 -17.70
CA ARG A 83 2.45 -28.94 -16.73
C ARG A 83 3.93 -29.15 -16.46
N ALA A 84 4.66 -28.06 -16.30
CA ALA A 84 6.01 -28.04 -15.75
C ALA A 84 6.16 -26.88 -14.75
N THR A 85 6.97 -27.10 -13.71
CA THR A 85 7.26 -26.10 -12.68
C THR A 85 8.77 -26.00 -12.51
N THR A 86 9.29 -24.77 -12.46
CA THR A 86 10.70 -24.50 -12.17
C THR A 86 10.82 -23.21 -11.37
N SER A 87 12.00 -22.97 -10.79
CA SER A 87 12.35 -21.69 -10.22
C SER A 87 13.60 -21.11 -10.88
N ALA A 88 13.67 -19.77 -10.95
CA ALA A 88 14.84 -19.06 -11.42
C ALA A 88 15.39 -18.09 -10.35
N PRO A 89 16.72 -17.96 -10.25
CA PRO A 89 17.37 -17.07 -9.31
C PRO A 89 17.36 -15.61 -9.76
N VAL A 90 17.53 -14.72 -8.79
CA VAL A 90 17.94 -13.33 -9.02
C VAL A 90 19.44 -13.29 -9.35
N ASN A 91 19.85 -12.41 -10.25
CA ASN A 91 21.27 -12.08 -10.47
C ASN A 91 21.51 -10.59 -10.23
N ILE A 92 22.69 -10.24 -9.72
CA ILE A 92 23.10 -8.85 -9.49
C ILE A 92 24.33 -8.55 -10.35
N ALA A 93 24.24 -7.49 -11.15
CA ALA A 93 25.30 -7.11 -12.07
C ALA A 93 26.48 -6.48 -11.30
N VAL A 94 27.69 -6.98 -11.54
CA VAL A 94 28.94 -6.40 -11.05
C VAL A 94 29.66 -5.59 -12.13
N VAL A 95 29.38 -5.90 -13.41
CA VAL A 95 29.63 -5.01 -14.56
C VAL A 95 28.27 -4.68 -15.18
N LYS A 96 27.92 -3.39 -15.23
CA LYS A 96 26.51 -2.98 -15.37
C LYS A 96 26.03 -2.97 -16.82
N TYR A 97 24.87 -3.59 -17.04
CA TYR A 97 24.06 -3.39 -18.23
C TYR A 97 23.22 -2.12 -18.10
N TRP A 98 23.46 -1.16 -18.98
CA TRP A 98 22.66 0.04 -19.11
C TRP A 98 22.74 0.55 -20.54
N GLY A 99 21.60 0.62 -21.24
CA GLY A 99 21.50 1.12 -22.62
C GLY A 99 21.31 0.00 -23.63
N LYS A 100 20.44 0.25 -24.62
CA LYS A 100 20.16 -0.69 -25.72
C LYS A 100 20.51 -0.06 -27.06
N ARG A 101 21.28 -0.79 -27.86
CA ARG A 101 21.47 -0.48 -29.29
C ARG A 101 20.27 -0.90 -30.14
N ASP A 102 19.54 -1.92 -29.69
CA ASP A 102 18.28 -2.35 -30.30
C ASP A 102 17.23 -2.63 -29.20
N THR A 103 16.13 -1.87 -29.23
CA THR A 103 15.06 -1.97 -28.22
C THR A 103 14.08 -3.11 -28.49
N LYS A 104 13.96 -3.57 -29.75
CA LYS A 104 13.04 -4.63 -30.17
C LYS A 104 13.61 -6.00 -29.81
N LEU A 105 14.89 -6.21 -30.09
CA LEU A 105 15.61 -7.46 -29.80
C LEU A 105 16.28 -7.45 -28.42
N ASN A 106 16.19 -6.34 -27.67
CA ASN A 106 16.88 -6.09 -26.40
C ASN A 106 18.41 -6.31 -26.50
N LEU A 107 19.05 -5.75 -27.54
CA LEU A 107 20.50 -5.83 -27.70
C LEU A 107 21.18 -4.69 -26.94
N PRO A 108 22.20 -4.98 -26.10
CA PRO A 108 22.77 -3.99 -25.20
C PRO A 108 23.83 -3.15 -25.91
N THR A 109 24.15 -1.98 -25.37
CA THR A 109 25.28 -1.16 -25.86
C THR A 109 26.64 -1.71 -25.45
N ASN A 110 26.69 -2.55 -24.41
CA ASN A 110 27.90 -3.15 -23.85
C ASN A 110 27.59 -4.51 -23.22
N SER A 111 28.61 -5.36 -23.08
CA SER A 111 28.51 -6.60 -22.32
C SER A 111 28.33 -6.31 -20.82
N SER A 112 27.86 -7.30 -20.06
CA SER A 112 27.69 -7.19 -18.61
C SER A 112 28.03 -8.50 -17.93
N LEU A 113 28.33 -8.47 -16.63
CA LEU A 113 28.65 -9.64 -15.82
C LEU A 113 27.89 -9.57 -14.50
N SER A 114 27.29 -10.67 -14.07
CA SER A 114 26.55 -10.75 -12.81
C SER A 114 26.93 -11.97 -11.98
N VAL A 115 26.68 -11.87 -10.68
CA VAL A 115 26.68 -13.01 -9.77
C VAL A 115 25.23 -13.45 -9.55
N THR A 116 24.96 -14.73 -9.75
CA THR A 116 23.67 -15.36 -9.48
C THR A 116 23.54 -15.66 -7.99
N LEU A 117 22.44 -15.20 -7.38
CA LEU A 117 22.18 -15.37 -5.95
C LEU A 117 21.49 -16.70 -5.65
N SER A 118 21.59 -17.16 -4.41
CA SER A 118 20.93 -18.40 -3.97
C SER A 118 19.41 -18.33 -4.09
N GLN A 119 18.83 -19.40 -4.63
CA GLN A 119 17.38 -19.58 -4.72
C GLN A 119 16.75 -19.92 -3.37
N ASP A 120 17.54 -20.35 -2.39
CA ASP A 120 17.05 -20.58 -1.03
C ASP A 120 16.57 -19.27 -0.39
N ASP A 121 17.15 -18.14 -0.82
CA ASP A 121 16.82 -16.80 -0.32
C ASP A 121 15.93 -16.03 -1.28
N LEU A 122 16.29 -16.00 -2.57
CA LEU A 122 15.64 -15.16 -3.59
C LEU A 122 15.36 -15.94 -4.87
N ARG A 123 14.08 -16.23 -5.12
CA ARG A 123 13.64 -16.96 -6.31
C ARG A 123 12.29 -16.50 -6.85
N THR A 124 12.12 -16.68 -8.15
CA THR A 124 10.82 -16.70 -8.81
C THR A 124 10.44 -18.15 -9.08
N LEU A 125 9.30 -18.61 -8.59
CA LEU A 125 8.73 -19.92 -8.92
C LEU A 125 7.68 -19.73 -10.01
N THR A 126 7.79 -20.49 -11.11
CA THR A 126 6.84 -20.43 -12.21
C THR A 126 6.37 -21.82 -12.59
N THR A 127 5.06 -21.96 -12.72
CA THR A 127 4.38 -23.14 -13.28
C THR A 127 3.79 -22.76 -14.63
N ALA A 128 4.21 -23.46 -15.69
CA ALA A 128 3.62 -23.38 -17.02
C ALA A 128 2.71 -24.59 -17.25
N SER A 129 1.53 -24.38 -17.83
CA SER A 129 0.62 -25.45 -18.22
C SER A 129 0.01 -25.17 -19.60
N CYS A 130 -0.34 -26.22 -20.35
CA CYS A 130 -1.11 -26.09 -21.58
C CYS A 130 -2.15 -27.21 -21.71
N ALA A 131 -3.30 -26.88 -22.28
CA ALA A 131 -4.39 -27.81 -22.55
C ALA A 131 -5.28 -27.26 -23.66
N THR A 132 -5.97 -28.14 -24.39
CA THR A 132 -6.93 -27.75 -25.43
C THR A 132 -8.20 -27.11 -24.88
N THR A 133 -8.51 -27.32 -23.60
CA THR A 133 -9.67 -26.74 -22.90
C THR A 133 -9.43 -25.33 -22.39
N PHE A 134 -8.20 -24.82 -22.45
CA PHE A 134 -7.93 -23.44 -22.10
C PHE A 134 -8.40 -22.51 -23.22
N GLY A 135 -8.95 -21.34 -22.86
CA GLY A 135 -9.48 -20.40 -23.86
C GLY A 135 -8.41 -19.58 -24.57
N ALA A 136 -7.47 -19.00 -23.82
CA ALA A 136 -6.39 -18.17 -24.34
C ALA A 136 -5.17 -18.22 -23.41
N ASP A 137 -4.05 -17.69 -23.87
CA ASP A 137 -2.86 -17.54 -23.03
C ASP A 137 -3.18 -16.66 -21.82
N SER A 138 -2.66 -17.01 -20.65
CA SER A 138 -2.84 -16.23 -19.42
C SER A 138 -1.62 -16.32 -18.52
N LEU A 139 -1.35 -15.26 -17.77
CA LEU A 139 -0.30 -15.21 -16.76
C LEU A 139 -0.87 -14.64 -15.46
N THR A 140 -0.68 -15.33 -14.35
CA THR A 140 -0.96 -14.84 -13.00
C THR A 140 0.37 -14.63 -12.28
N LEU A 141 0.62 -13.43 -11.75
CA LEU A 141 1.84 -13.08 -11.01
C LEU A 141 1.45 -12.67 -9.58
N ASN A 142 1.94 -13.41 -8.58
CA ASN A 142 1.63 -13.18 -7.15
C ASN A 142 0.12 -13.09 -6.86
N GLY A 143 -0.69 -13.93 -7.54
CA GLY A 143 -2.14 -13.98 -7.35
C GLY A 143 -2.94 -13.01 -8.23
N GLU A 144 -2.30 -12.03 -8.89
CA GLU A 144 -2.98 -11.08 -9.77
C GLU A 144 -2.83 -11.45 -11.26
N LEU A 145 -3.87 -11.20 -12.06
CA LEU A 145 -3.80 -11.41 -13.51
C LEU A 145 -2.86 -10.36 -14.13
N PHE A 146 -1.89 -10.84 -14.90
CA PHE A 146 -0.88 -10.03 -15.56
C PHE A 146 -1.19 -9.88 -17.05
N ASP A 147 -1.09 -8.66 -17.56
CA ASP A 147 -1.28 -8.38 -18.98
C ASP A 147 -0.13 -8.97 -19.83
N ILE A 148 -0.45 -9.96 -20.64
CA ILE A 148 0.49 -10.63 -21.55
C ILE A 148 0.48 -10.04 -22.97
N SER A 149 -0.35 -9.03 -23.26
CA SER A 149 -0.43 -8.42 -24.61
C SER A 149 0.85 -7.67 -25.00
N GLY A 150 1.72 -7.36 -24.03
CA GLY A 150 2.99 -6.69 -24.24
C GLY A 150 3.95 -7.45 -25.16
N ALA A 151 4.63 -6.71 -26.05
CA ALA A 151 5.52 -7.27 -27.07
C ALA A 151 6.64 -8.18 -26.53
N ARG A 152 7.09 -7.95 -25.29
CA ARG A 152 8.15 -8.74 -24.63
C ARG A 152 7.69 -10.17 -24.31
N THR A 153 6.52 -10.30 -23.68
CA THR A 153 5.93 -11.60 -23.33
C THR A 153 5.53 -12.36 -24.58
N GLN A 154 4.90 -11.67 -25.54
CA GLN A 154 4.54 -12.25 -26.84
C GLN A 154 5.76 -12.72 -27.64
N ALA A 155 6.88 -11.99 -27.58
CA ALA A 155 8.13 -12.46 -28.18
C ALA A 155 8.60 -13.77 -27.56
N CYS A 156 8.65 -13.88 -26.23
CA CYS A 156 9.03 -15.14 -25.57
C CYS A 156 8.11 -16.31 -25.99
N PHE A 157 6.79 -16.12 -25.95
CA PHE A 157 5.84 -17.17 -26.33
C PHE A 157 5.99 -17.59 -27.80
N ARG A 158 6.15 -16.63 -28.71
CA ARG A 158 6.35 -16.92 -30.13
C ARG A 158 7.61 -17.75 -30.37
N GLU A 159 8.75 -17.34 -29.81
CA GLU A 159 10.03 -18.06 -30.01
C GLU A 159 9.98 -19.47 -29.41
N LEU A 160 9.39 -19.64 -28.22
CA LEU A 160 9.25 -20.96 -27.57
C LEU A 160 8.31 -21.88 -28.34
N ARG A 161 7.17 -21.36 -28.80
CA ARG A 161 6.21 -22.10 -29.64
C ARG A 161 6.84 -22.51 -30.97
N ALA A 162 7.60 -21.61 -31.61
CA ALA A 162 8.28 -21.93 -32.87
C ALA A 162 9.25 -23.10 -32.71
N ARG A 163 10.05 -23.11 -31.63
CA ARG A 163 10.96 -24.24 -31.34
C ARG A 163 10.19 -25.54 -31.08
N ARG A 164 9.11 -25.48 -30.30
CA ARG A 164 8.26 -26.65 -30.05
C ARG A 164 7.60 -27.16 -31.33
N ALA A 165 7.07 -26.27 -32.17
CA ALA A 165 6.43 -26.62 -33.44
C ALA A 165 7.42 -27.33 -34.39
N ASN A 166 8.69 -26.92 -34.40
CA ASN A 166 9.72 -27.60 -35.18
C ASN A 166 9.95 -29.05 -34.70
N LEU A 167 9.96 -29.31 -33.39
CA LEU A 167 10.06 -30.66 -32.84
C LEU A 167 8.84 -31.51 -33.23
N GLU A 168 7.63 -30.95 -33.09
CA GLU A 168 6.39 -31.63 -33.45
C GLU A 168 6.24 -31.86 -34.96
N ALA A 169 6.89 -31.04 -35.79
CA ALA A 169 6.95 -31.23 -37.24
C ALA A 169 7.94 -32.35 -37.61
N ALA A 170 9.05 -32.46 -36.89
CA ALA A 170 10.06 -33.51 -37.08
C ALA A 170 9.60 -34.89 -36.55
N ASP A 171 8.82 -34.92 -35.47
CA ASP A 171 8.28 -36.15 -34.88
C ASP A 171 6.74 -36.02 -34.69
N PRO A 172 5.94 -36.58 -35.62
CA PRO A 172 4.49 -36.55 -35.54
C PRO A 172 3.88 -37.32 -34.35
N SER A 173 4.66 -38.15 -33.64
CA SER A 173 4.18 -38.86 -32.45
C SER A 173 4.06 -37.96 -31.22
N LEU A 174 4.71 -36.79 -31.23
CA LEU A 174 4.68 -35.83 -30.15
C LEU A 174 3.31 -35.12 -30.04
N PRO A 175 2.84 -34.82 -28.82
CA PRO A 175 1.64 -34.02 -28.65
C PRO A 175 1.85 -32.60 -29.19
N ARG A 176 0.80 -32.04 -29.81
CA ARG A 176 0.77 -30.70 -30.42
C ARG A 176 0.64 -29.58 -29.36
N LEU A 177 1.59 -29.51 -28.44
CA LEU A 177 1.63 -28.55 -27.34
C LEU A 177 1.83 -27.10 -27.81
N SER A 178 2.52 -26.88 -28.94
CA SER A 178 2.79 -25.53 -29.48
C SER A 178 1.52 -24.74 -29.79
N ALA A 179 0.46 -25.42 -30.24
CA ALA A 179 -0.82 -24.83 -30.60
C ALA A 179 -1.78 -24.66 -29.41
N MET A 180 -1.48 -25.27 -28.26
CA MET A 180 -2.33 -25.19 -27.08
C MET A 180 -2.14 -23.85 -26.35
N PRO A 181 -3.21 -23.27 -25.79
CA PRO A 181 -3.09 -22.09 -24.95
C PRO A 181 -2.28 -22.37 -23.67
N LEU A 182 -1.45 -21.40 -23.29
CA LEU A 182 -0.55 -21.45 -22.13
C LEU A 182 -1.20 -20.77 -20.92
N LYS A 183 -1.24 -21.45 -19.78
CA LYS A 183 -1.54 -20.87 -18.47
C LYS A 183 -0.26 -20.85 -17.63
N ILE A 184 0.21 -19.64 -17.31
CA ILE A 184 1.39 -19.41 -16.50
C ILE A 184 0.96 -18.91 -15.12
N VAL A 185 1.47 -19.52 -14.06
CA VAL A 185 1.29 -19.04 -12.68
C VAL A 185 2.68 -18.84 -12.10
N SER A 186 2.98 -17.62 -11.65
CA SER A 186 4.29 -17.25 -11.15
C SER A 186 4.20 -16.53 -9.80
N GLU A 187 5.15 -16.78 -8.92
CA GLU A 187 5.29 -16.11 -7.62
C GLU A 187 6.74 -15.75 -7.33
N ASN A 188 6.97 -14.64 -6.65
CA ASN A 188 8.28 -14.23 -6.15
C ASN A 188 8.27 -14.28 -4.61
N ASN A 189 9.32 -14.80 -3.99
CA ASN A 189 9.48 -14.71 -2.52
C ASN A 189 10.12 -13.38 -2.06
N PHE A 190 10.22 -12.40 -2.96
CA PHE A 190 10.72 -11.05 -2.70
C PHE A 190 9.83 -9.99 -3.36
N PRO A 191 9.78 -8.75 -2.83
CA PRO A 191 8.86 -7.73 -3.32
C PRO A 191 9.07 -7.40 -4.80
N THR A 192 7.98 -7.39 -5.56
CA THR A 192 7.99 -6.99 -6.98
C THR A 192 8.30 -5.50 -7.08
N ALA A 193 9.24 -5.11 -7.95
CA ALA A 193 9.68 -3.73 -8.21
C ALA A 193 10.59 -3.04 -7.15
N ALA A 194 10.98 -3.71 -6.06
CA ALA A 194 11.91 -3.19 -5.05
C ALA A 194 13.40 -3.17 -5.48
N GLY A 195 13.70 -2.92 -6.76
CA GLY A 195 15.09 -2.82 -7.21
C GLY A 195 15.90 -4.13 -7.30
N LEU A 196 15.41 -5.26 -6.80
CA LEU A 196 16.10 -6.57 -6.79
C LEU A 196 15.95 -7.37 -8.10
N ALA A 197 16.02 -6.70 -9.24
CA ALA A 197 15.94 -7.33 -10.58
C ALA A 197 14.74 -8.29 -10.80
N SER A 198 13.56 -8.00 -10.21
CA SER A 198 12.39 -8.91 -10.24
C SER A 198 11.92 -9.33 -11.65
N SER A 199 12.05 -8.46 -12.66
CA SER A 199 11.72 -8.82 -14.04
C SER A 199 12.69 -9.84 -14.66
N ALA A 200 13.96 -9.85 -14.22
CA ALA A 200 14.97 -10.75 -14.78
C ALA A 200 14.69 -12.19 -14.35
N ALA A 201 14.51 -12.42 -13.05
CA ALA A 201 14.15 -13.72 -12.51
C ALA A 201 12.79 -14.21 -13.07
N GLY A 202 11.80 -13.31 -13.19
CA GLY A 202 10.49 -13.64 -13.76
C GLY A 202 10.52 -14.13 -15.21
N PHE A 203 11.21 -13.41 -16.11
CA PHE A 203 11.32 -13.86 -17.50
C PHE A 203 12.21 -15.09 -17.66
N ALA A 204 13.24 -15.26 -16.82
CA ALA A 204 14.05 -16.48 -16.81
C ALA A 204 13.22 -17.69 -16.38
N ALA A 205 12.44 -17.57 -15.30
CA ALA A 205 11.55 -18.64 -14.81
C ALA A 205 10.44 -18.97 -15.83
N LEU A 206 9.85 -17.95 -16.47
CA LEU A 206 8.89 -18.12 -17.56
C LEU A 206 9.47 -18.96 -18.71
N VAL A 207 10.62 -18.53 -19.25
CA VAL A 207 11.25 -19.19 -20.39
C VAL A 207 11.65 -20.61 -20.04
N GLN A 208 12.23 -20.81 -18.84
CA GLN A 208 12.64 -22.13 -18.40
C GLN A 208 11.44 -23.05 -18.14
N ALA A 209 10.37 -22.57 -17.50
CA ALA A 209 9.16 -23.38 -17.24
C ALA A 209 8.50 -23.84 -18.54
N VAL A 210 8.38 -22.94 -19.53
CA VAL A 210 7.80 -23.27 -20.83
C VAL A 210 8.75 -24.15 -21.65
N ALA A 211 10.06 -23.94 -21.60
CA ALA A 211 11.03 -24.81 -22.27
C ALA A 211 11.00 -26.24 -21.71
N ILE A 212 10.84 -26.41 -20.39
CA ILE A 212 10.67 -27.72 -19.75
C ILE A 212 9.32 -28.33 -20.16
N LEU A 213 8.23 -27.55 -20.12
CA LEU A 213 6.90 -28.00 -20.57
C LEU A 213 6.90 -28.50 -22.02
N TYR A 214 7.67 -27.84 -22.89
CA TYR A 214 7.81 -28.16 -24.30
C TYR A 214 8.92 -29.16 -24.60
N GLU A 215 9.65 -29.64 -23.59
CA GLU A 215 10.75 -30.60 -23.73
C GLU A 215 11.78 -30.12 -24.77
N LEU A 216 12.10 -28.82 -24.76
CA LEU A 216 13.03 -28.24 -25.72
C LEU A 216 14.46 -28.73 -25.45
N PRO A 217 15.21 -29.16 -26.48
CA PRO A 217 16.59 -29.65 -26.34
C PRO A 217 17.62 -28.51 -26.18
N ASP A 218 17.16 -27.27 -26.19
CA ASP A 218 17.99 -26.07 -26.16
C ASP A 218 18.81 -25.96 -24.88
N SER A 219 20.10 -25.66 -25.05
CA SER A 219 20.98 -25.32 -23.93
C SER A 219 20.55 -24.02 -23.23
N PRO A 220 20.96 -23.80 -21.96
CA PRO A 220 20.69 -22.54 -21.28
C PRO A 220 21.17 -21.30 -22.05
N SER A 221 22.27 -21.41 -22.80
CA SER A 221 22.76 -20.32 -23.65
C SER A 221 21.81 -20.02 -24.82
N GLN A 222 21.27 -21.05 -25.48
CA GLN A 222 20.28 -20.89 -26.55
C GLN A 222 18.94 -20.36 -26.04
N LEU A 223 18.50 -20.78 -24.85
CA LEU A 223 17.31 -20.24 -24.18
C LEU A 223 17.52 -18.78 -23.74
N SER A 224 18.77 -18.38 -23.48
CA SER A 224 19.12 -17.01 -23.09
C SER A 224 18.78 -15.97 -24.16
N LEU A 225 18.81 -16.36 -25.43
CA LEU A 225 18.37 -15.52 -26.56
C LEU A 225 16.89 -15.14 -26.44
N ILE A 226 16.06 -16.06 -25.95
CA ILE A 226 14.63 -15.85 -25.73
C ILE A 226 14.41 -15.00 -24.48
N ALA A 227 15.03 -15.39 -23.36
CA ALA A 227 14.91 -14.67 -22.09
C ALA A 227 15.34 -13.18 -22.24
N ARG A 228 16.38 -12.91 -23.03
CA ARG A 228 16.82 -11.55 -23.39
C ARG A 228 15.70 -10.71 -24.00
N GLN A 229 14.90 -11.25 -24.91
CA GLN A 229 13.81 -10.51 -25.56
C GLN A 229 12.68 -10.17 -24.59
N GLY A 230 12.45 -11.01 -23.59
CA GLY A 230 11.53 -10.73 -22.49
C GLY A 230 12.03 -9.62 -21.57
N SER A 231 13.23 -9.80 -21.02
CA SER A 231 13.95 -8.80 -20.23
C SER A 231 15.44 -9.03 -20.39
N GLY A 232 16.18 -8.03 -20.90
CA GLY A 232 17.60 -8.19 -21.28
C GLY A 232 18.45 -8.96 -20.26
N SER A 233 18.42 -8.55 -18.98
CA SER A 233 19.18 -9.19 -17.90
C SER A 233 18.66 -10.57 -17.45
N ALA A 234 17.47 -11.00 -17.89
CA ALA A 234 16.94 -12.34 -17.62
C ALA A 234 17.80 -13.44 -18.24
N CYS A 235 18.50 -13.15 -19.34
CA CYS A 235 19.39 -14.10 -20.00
C CYS A 235 20.45 -14.67 -19.03
N ARG A 236 20.95 -13.83 -18.09
CA ARG A 236 21.97 -14.23 -17.12
C ARG A 236 21.41 -15.12 -15.99
N SER A 237 20.11 -15.04 -15.70
CA SER A 237 19.45 -15.88 -14.69
C SER A 237 19.17 -17.32 -15.16
N LEU A 238 19.55 -17.69 -16.38
CA LEU A 238 19.48 -19.08 -16.83
C LEU A 238 20.67 -19.94 -16.39
N PHE A 239 21.67 -19.32 -15.77
CA PHE A 239 22.87 -19.97 -15.26
C PHE A 239 23.10 -19.61 -13.79
N GLY A 240 23.71 -20.54 -13.05
CA GLY A 240 24.30 -20.25 -11.75
C GLY A 240 25.72 -19.70 -11.81
N GLY A 241 26.22 -19.21 -10.66
CA GLY A 241 27.58 -18.70 -10.53
C GLY A 241 27.78 -17.31 -11.15
N TYR A 242 28.83 -17.17 -11.96
CA TYR A 242 29.28 -15.92 -12.56
C TYR A 242 28.97 -15.93 -14.04
N VAL A 243 28.10 -15.03 -14.47
CA VAL A 243 27.46 -15.10 -15.79
C VAL A 243 27.67 -13.81 -16.55
N ALA A 244 28.27 -13.91 -17.73
CA ALA A 244 28.40 -12.80 -18.66
C ALA A 244 27.20 -12.78 -19.61
N TRP A 245 26.68 -11.60 -19.92
CA TRP A 245 25.89 -11.37 -21.11
C TRP A 245 26.79 -10.71 -22.15
N ARG A 246 27.11 -11.46 -23.20
CA ARG A 246 27.88 -10.99 -24.35
C ARG A 246 27.00 -10.07 -25.19
N MET A 247 27.48 -8.87 -25.49
CA MET A 247 26.67 -7.92 -26.25
C MET A 247 26.36 -8.37 -27.68
N GLY A 248 27.20 -9.23 -28.26
CA GLY A 248 27.12 -9.63 -29.66
C GLY A 248 27.42 -8.47 -30.63
N SER A 249 27.68 -8.85 -31.87
CA SER A 249 28.01 -7.98 -33.00
C SER A 249 26.97 -8.09 -34.12
N LYS A 250 26.24 -9.21 -34.20
CA LYS A 250 25.27 -9.44 -35.27
C LYS A 250 24.00 -8.60 -35.07
N PRO A 251 23.47 -7.96 -36.13
CA PRO A 251 22.23 -7.19 -36.04
C PRO A 251 20.99 -8.03 -35.66
N ASP A 252 20.98 -9.31 -36.05
CA ASP A 252 19.91 -10.25 -35.69
C ASP A 252 19.94 -10.69 -34.21
N GLY A 253 21.02 -10.34 -33.50
CA GLY A 253 21.20 -10.67 -32.10
C GLY A 253 21.47 -12.15 -31.81
N THR A 254 21.76 -12.97 -32.81
CA THR A 254 22.00 -14.42 -32.62
C THR A 254 23.25 -14.73 -31.79
N ASP A 255 24.19 -13.78 -31.71
CA ASP A 255 25.42 -13.88 -30.90
C ASP A 255 25.36 -13.08 -29.57
N SER A 256 24.23 -12.45 -29.27
CA SER A 256 24.02 -11.72 -28.00
C SER A 256 23.37 -12.62 -26.95
N MET A 257 24.16 -13.54 -26.38
CA MET A 257 23.72 -14.57 -25.44
C MET A 257 24.40 -14.48 -24.07
N ALA A 258 23.84 -15.18 -23.08
CA ALA A 258 24.49 -15.42 -21.81
C ALA A 258 25.51 -16.55 -21.92
N ASP A 259 26.61 -16.38 -21.19
CA ASP A 259 27.80 -17.21 -21.19
C ASP A 259 28.27 -17.41 -19.74
N LEU A 260 28.64 -18.65 -19.40
CA LEU A 260 29.03 -19.01 -18.05
C LEU A 260 30.54 -18.73 -17.87
N VAL A 261 30.89 -17.71 -17.11
CA VAL A 261 32.28 -17.36 -16.82
C VAL A 261 32.89 -18.35 -15.83
N ALA A 262 32.14 -18.66 -14.76
CA ALA A 262 32.53 -19.67 -13.79
C ALA A 262 31.28 -20.21 -13.06
N PRO A 263 31.20 -21.53 -12.79
CA PRO A 263 30.10 -22.09 -12.02
C PRO A 263 30.15 -21.60 -10.56
N ALA A 264 29.03 -21.72 -9.85
CA ALA A 264 28.94 -21.40 -8.42
C ALA A 264 30.00 -22.12 -7.56
N SER A 265 30.28 -23.38 -7.89
CA SER A 265 31.29 -24.21 -7.23
C SER A 265 32.73 -23.70 -7.41
N HIS A 266 32.97 -22.81 -8.37
CA HIS A 266 34.28 -22.21 -8.58
C HIS A 266 34.66 -21.34 -7.37
N TRP A 267 33.76 -20.48 -6.90
CA TRP A 267 34.05 -19.53 -5.81
C TRP A 267 32.93 -19.52 -4.74
N PRO A 268 32.79 -20.64 -3.99
CA PRO A 268 31.68 -20.87 -3.07
C PRO A 268 31.74 -20.01 -1.80
N GLU A 269 32.87 -19.36 -1.51
CA GLU A 269 33.04 -18.47 -0.36
C GLU A 269 32.32 -17.12 -0.56
N MET A 270 31.89 -16.79 -1.78
CA MET A 270 31.21 -15.53 -2.08
C MET A 270 29.86 -15.42 -1.35
N ARG A 271 29.65 -14.30 -0.67
CA ARG A 271 28.43 -13.94 0.04
C ARG A 271 27.96 -12.56 -0.39
N ALA A 272 26.68 -12.29 -0.19
CA ALA A 272 26.08 -10.99 -0.40
C ALA A 272 25.16 -10.61 0.77
N LEU A 273 25.28 -9.37 1.24
CA LEU A 273 24.34 -8.72 2.14
C LEU A 273 23.60 -7.65 1.36
N ILE A 274 22.27 -7.71 1.34
CA ILE A 274 21.43 -6.73 0.66
C ILE A 274 20.78 -5.83 1.72
N LEU A 275 21.02 -4.52 1.62
CA LEU A 275 20.36 -3.51 2.43
C LEU A 275 19.15 -2.97 1.65
N VAL A 276 17.95 -3.31 2.11
CA VAL A 276 16.69 -2.86 1.50
C VAL A 276 16.33 -1.49 2.08
N VAL A 277 16.68 -0.45 1.34
CA VAL A 277 16.44 0.96 1.67
C VAL A 277 15.01 1.38 1.33
N SER A 278 14.46 0.88 0.22
CA SER A 278 13.07 1.15 -0.13
C SER A 278 12.47 0.02 -0.93
N ALA A 279 11.23 -0.35 -0.59
CA ALA A 279 10.38 -1.22 -1.38
C ALA A 279 9.42 -0.44 -2.31
N ALA A 280 9.48 0.90 -2.30
CA ALA A 280 8.61 1.74 -3.09
C ALA A 280 8.89 1.60 -4.60
N LYS A 281 7.84 1.78 -5.41
CA LYS A 281 7.94 1.72 -6.87
C LYS A 281 8.91 2.79 -7.37
N LYS A 282 9.82 2.39 -8.26
CA LYS A 282 10.82 3.28 -8.87
C LYS A 282 10.16 4.49 -9.54
N GLY A 283 10.70 5.69 -9.30
CA GLY A 283 10.24 6.91 -9.99
C GLY A 283 10.47 6.86 -11.50
N VAL A 284 11.66 6.43 -11.94
CA VAL A 284 12.00 6.22 -13.37
C VAL A 284 12.28 4.73 -13.63
N SER A 285 11.53 4.12 -14.54
CA SER A 285 11.75 2.72 -14.93
C SER A 285 13.11 2.54 -15.62
N SER A 286 13.76 1.40 -15.40
CA SER A 286 15.07 1.11 -16.01
C SER A 286 15.05 1.16 -17.54
N THR A 287 13.95 0.76 -18.19
CA THR A 287 13.83 0.81 -19.66
C THR A 287 13.84 2.25 -20.17
N SER A 288 13.03 3.12 -19.57
CA SER A 288 12.95 4.52 -20.00
C SER A 288 14.26 5.24 -19.69
N GLY A 289 14.77 5.06 -18.46
CA GLY A 289 15.99 5.70 -18.00
C GLY A 289 17.20 5.35 -18.86
N MET A 290 17.37 4.07 -19.21
CA MET A 290 18.55 3.67 -19.97
C MET A 290 18.58 4.21 -21.40
N GLN A 291 17.42 4.30 -22.07
CA GLN A 291 17.38 4.88 -23.41
C GLN A 291 17.53 6.40 -23.38
N GLN A 292 17.08 7.04 -22.30
CA GLN A 292 17.34 8.45 -22.09
C GLN A 292 18.84 8.73 -21.88
N THR A 293 19.53 7.90 -21.08
CA THR A 293 20.99 7.98 -20.94
C THR A 293 21.70 7.80 -22.28
N VAL A 294 21.30 6.81 -23.08
CA VAL A 294 21.85 6.61 -24.44
C VAL A 294 21.67 7.86 -25.30
N ALA A 295 20.52 8.54 -25.18
CA ALA A 295 20.20 9.69 -26.01
C ALA A 295 20.90 10.98 -25.58
N THR A 296 21.19 11.18 -24.29
CA THR A 296 21.55 12.51 -23.77
C THR A 296 22.86 12.59 -23.00
N SER A 297 23.38 11.48 -22.45
CA SER A 297 24.58 11.53 -21.61
C SER A 297 25.85 11.63 -22.46
N GLY A 298 26.64 12.68 -22.21
CA GLY A 298 27.95 12.87 -22.84
C GLY A 298 29.01 11.88 -22.31
N LEU A 299 28.90 11.46 -21.06
CA LEU A 299 29.82 10.48 -20.45
C LEU A 299 29.60 9.05 -20.95
N PHE A 300 28.37 8.72 -21.35
CA PHE A 300 27.96 7.35 -21.64
C PHE A 300 28.71 6.73 -22.82
N GLN A 301 29.06 7.50 -23.86
CA GLN A 301 29.81 6.99 -25.02
C GLN A 301 31.22 6.51 -24.62
N ARG A 302 31.91 7.23 -23.75
CA ARG A 302 33.22 6.81 -23.22
C ARG A 302 33.10 5.56 -22.36
N ARG A 303 32.02 5.48 -21.56
CA ARG A 303 31.73 4.30 -20.74
C ARG A 303 31.62 3.02 -21.58
N ILE A 304 30.78 3.03 -22.62
CA ILE A 304 30.52 1.80 -23.41
C ILE A 304 31.67 1.41 -24.32
N SER A 305 32.49 2.37 -24.78
CA SER A 305 33.59 2.11 -25.72
C SER A 305 34.91 1.73 -25.06
N HIS A 306 35.19 2.21 -23.84
CA HIS A 306 36.50 2.02 -23.19
C HIS A 306 36.41 1.45 -21.78
N VAL A 307 35.48 1.94 -20.96
CA VAL A 307 35.41 1.56 -19.54
C VAL A 307 34.87 0.15 -19.40
N VAL A 308 33.71 -0.15 -19.99
CA VAL A 308 33.07 -1.46 -19.81
C VAL A 308 33.88 -2.61 -20.41
N PRO A 309 34.46 -2.52 -21.63
CA PRO A 309 35.32 -3.58 -22.15
C PRO A 309 36.49 -3.92 -21.21
N ALA A 310 37.21 -2.91 -20.73
CA ALA A 310 38.30 -3.12 -19.77
C ALA A 310 37.81 -3.68 -18.42
N SER A 311 36.65 -3.23 -17.93
CA SER A 311 36.02 -3.77 -16.72
C SER A 311 35.60 -5.23 -16.88
N MET A 312 35.07 -5.63 -18.04
CA MET A 312 34.73 -7.03 -18.34
C MET A 312 35.97 -7.91 -18.28
N ASP A 313 37.06 -7.52 -18.94
CA ASP A 313 38.30 -8.29 -18.97
C ASP A 313 38.89 -8.45 -17.57
N ARG A 314 39.01 -7.35 -16.81
CA ARG A 314 39.50 -7.36 -15.43
C ARG A 314 38.60 -8.20 -14.51
N MET A 315 37.28 -8.07 -14.65
CA MET A 315 36.32 -8.82 -13.82
C MET A 315 36.39 -10.32 -14.09
N GLU A 316 36.46 -10.74 -15.36
CA GLU A 316 36.59 -12.16 -15.69
C GLU A 316 37.90 -12.76 -15.19
N GLN A 317 39.01 -12.01 -15.30
CA GLN A 317 40.29 -12.42 -14.71
C GLN A 317 40.20 -12.54 -13.19
N ALA A 318 39.55 -11.57 -12.52
CA ALA A 318 39.35 -11.61 -11.07
C ALA A 318 38.50 -12.81 -10.63
N VAL A 319 37.41 -13.10 -11.34
CA VAL A 319 36.58 -14.29 -11.08
C VAL A 319 37.37 -15.58 -11.28
N ARG A 320 38.09 -15.71 -12.40
CA ARG A 320 38.91 -16.91 -12.67
C ARG A 320 40.01 -17.11 -11.62
N GLY A 321 40.67 -16.03 -11.21
CA GLY A 321 41.74 -16.02 -10.21
C GLY A 321 41.28 -16.00 -8.75
N LYS A 322 39.97 -15.92 -8.48
CA LYS A 322 39.41 -15.67 -7.14
C LYS A 322 40.02 -14.45 -6.44
N ASP A 323 40.38 -13.43 -7.21
CA ASP A 323 40.94 -12.18 -6.70
C ASP A 323 39.82 -11.26 -6.23
N PHE A 324 39.50 -11.33 -4.93
CA PHE A 324 38.45 -10.52 -4.33
C PHE A 324 38.77 -9.02 -4.39
N SER A 325 40.04 -8.61 -4.31
CA SER A 325 40.40 -7.19 -4.31
C SER A 325 40.10 -6.56 -5.67
N THR A 326 40.53 -7.19 -6.76
CA THR A 326 40.19 -6.72 -8.12
C THR A 326 38.69 -6.83 -8.39
N PHE A 327 38.03 -7.91 -7.96
CA PHE A 327 36.57 -8.07 -8.07
C PHE A 327 35.85 -6.91 -7.37
N ALA A 328 36.24 -6.58 -6.15
CA ALA A 328 35.62 -5.55 -5.35
C ALA A 328 35.83 -4.16 -5.97
N GLU A 329 37.06 -3.84 -6.39
CA GLU A 329 37.40 -2.57 -7.03
C GLU A 329 36.57 -2.36 -8.31
N VAL A 330 36.54 -3.36 -9.21
CA VAL A 330 35.78 -3.26 -10.46
C VAL A 330 34.28 -3.12 -10.17
N THR A 331 33.74 -3.91 -9.23
CA THR A 331 32.32 -3.85 -8.84
C THR A 331 31.89 -2.47 -8.35
N MET A 332 32.66 -1.87 -7.44
CA MET A 332 32.37 -0.54 -6.88
C MET A 332 32.51 0.56 -7.94
N ARG A 333 33.58 0.52 -8.76
CA ARG A 333 33.81 1.50 -9.83
C ARG A 333 32.76 1.40 -10.93
N GLU A 334 32.32 0.20 -11.31
CA GLU A 334 31.25 0.00 -12.28
C GLU A 334 29.89 0.50 -11.78
N SER A 335 29.58 0.25 -10.50
CA SER A 335 28.38 0.81 -9.86
C SER A 335 28.40 2.35 -9.94
N ASN A 336 29.51 2.96 -9.53
CA ASN A 336 29.65 4.42 -9.52
C ASN A 336 29.61 5.02 -10.93
N SER A 337 30.30 4.39 -11.89
CA SER A 337 30.30 4.83 -13.29
C SER A 337 28.92 4.74 -13.94
N PHE A 338 28.14 3.70 -13.62
CA PHE A 338 26.74 3.58 -14.04
C PHE A 338 25.90 4.74 -13.50
N HIS A 339 25.92 5.01 -12.20
CA HIS A 339 25.14 6.10 -11.61
C HIS A 339 25.64 7.49 -12.03
N ALA A 340 26.92 7.64 -12.36
CA ALA A 340 27.43 8.88 -12.94
C ALA A 340 26.82 9.16 -14.33
N CYS A 341 26.67 8.14 -15.17
CA CYS A 341 25.97 8.29 -16.46
C CYS A 341 24.47 8.61 -16.28
N CYS A 342 23.84 8.05 -15.24
CA CYS A 342 22.47 8.41 -14.87
C CYS A 342 22.36 9.89 -14.44
N ALA A 343 23.31 10.38 -13.65
CA ALA A 343 23.35 11.78 -13.23
C ALA A 343 23.67 12.74 -14.40
N ASP A 344 24.43 12.29 -15.40
CA ASP A 344 24.75 13.01 -16.63
C ASP A 344 23.63 12.91 -17.71
N THR A 345 22.59 12.12 -17.46
CA THR A 345 21.40 12.07 -18.33
C THR A 345 20.60 13.36 -18.20
N PHE A 346 19.82 13.76 -19.21
CA PHE A 346 18.97 14.96 -19.14
C PHE A 346 17.49 14.65 -19.45
N PRO A 347 16.54 14.98 -18.55
CA PRO A 347 16.75 15.29 -17.12
C PRO A 347 17.56 14.22 -16.35
N PRO A 348 18.26 14.60 -15.27
CA PRO A 348 19.12 13.70 -14.51
C PRO A 348 18.31 12.61 -13.79
N ILE A 349 18.90 11.42 -13.71
CA ILE A 349 18.30 10.26 -13.07
C ILE A 349 19.07 9.98 -11.77
N PHE A 350 18.38 10.07 -10.63
CA PHE A 350 18.93 9.75 -9.32
C PHE A 350 18.26 8.50 -8.75
N TYR A 351 19.00 7.39 -8.74
CA TYR A 351 18.54 6.15 -8.11
C TYR A 351 19.04 5.99 -6.67
N MET A 352 20.28 6.39 -6.41
CA MET A 352 20.86 6.40 -5.07
C MET A 352 20.33 7.58 -4.27
N ASN A 353 20.01 7.34 -3.00
CA ASN A 353 19.64 8.38 -2.03
C ASN A 353 20.74 8.53 -0.96
N ASP A 354 20.46 9.30 0.09
CA ASP A 354 21.46 9.56 1.13
C ASP A 354 21.77 8.33 1.99
N VAL A 355 20.82 7.39 2.11
CA VAL A 355 21.04 6.08 2.75
C VAL A 355 21.96 5.23 1.88
N SER A 356 21.79 5.23 0.55
CA SER A 356 22.72 4.58 -0.38
C SER A 356 24.14 5.12 -0.21
N LYS A 357 24.31 6.44 -0.11
CA LYS A 357 25.61 7.08 0.12
C LYS A 357 26.18 6.72 1.50
N ALA A 358 25.34 6.57 2.52
CA ALA A 358 25.77 6.08 3.83
C ALA A 358 26.29 4.64 3.75
N ALA A 359 25.62 3.76 2.99
CA ALA A 359 26.10 2.40 2.77
C ALA A 359 27.46 2.35 2.06
N ILE A 360 27.71 3.26 1.09
CA ILE A 360 29.03 3.43 0.47
C ILE A 360 30.08 3.77 1.54
N ARG A 361 29.84 4.80 2.36
CA ARG A 361 30.76 5.21 3.43
C ARG A 361 31.02 4.07 4.43
N ALA A 362 30.01 3.28 4.76
CA ALA A 362 30.16 2.14 5.65
C ALA A 362 31.10 1.09 5.07
N VAL A 363 30.94 0.71 3.80
CA VAL A 363 31.82 -0.27 3.15
C VAL A 363 33.26 0.24 3.01
N GLU A 364 33.45 1.51 2.64
CA GLU A 364 34.79 2.12 2.59
C GLU A 364 35.45 2.14 3.97
N SER A 365 34.70 2.46 5.03
CA SER A 365 35.18 2.42 6.42
C SER A 365 35.55 1.01 6.87
N ILE A 366 34.75 0.00 6.51
CA ILE A 366 35.04 -1.42 6.78
C ILE A 366 36.35 -1.84 6.11
N ASN A 367 36.55 -1.50 4.84
CA ASN A 367 37.79 -1.81 4.11
C ASN A 367 39.00 -1.08 4.71
N ALA A 368 38.86 0.19 5.08
CA ALA A 368 39.92 0.98 5.68
C ALA A 368 40.36 0.39 7.04
N GLN A 369 39.41 0.06 7.92
CA GLN A 369 39.71 -0.53 9.23
C GLN A 369 40.27 -1.94 9.13
N ALA A 370 39.89 -2.71 8.10
CA ALA A 370 40.48 -4.02 7.83
C ALA A 370 41.88 -3.96 7.21
N GLY A 371 42.35 -2.78 6.77
CA GLY A 371 43.64 -2.58 6.10
C GLY A 371 43.73 -3.20 4.70
N ARG A 372 42.63 -3.76 4.18
CA ARG A 372 42.52 -4.40 2.85
C ARG A 372 41.06 -4.42 2.39
N THR A 373 40.84 -4.61 1.09
CA THR A 373 39.48 -4.70 0.53
C THR A 373 38.83 -6.05 0.90
N ILE A 374 37.82 -6.02 1.78
CA ILE A 374 37.08 -7.20 2.25
C ILE A 374 35.57 -7.14 1.95
N ALA A 375 35.07 -5.98 1.54
CA ALA A 375 33.69 -5.75 1.15
C ALA A 375 33.60 -4.88 -0.12
N ALA A 376 32.57 -5.11 -0.94
CA ALA A 376 32.32 -4.36 -2.17
C ALA A 376 30.84 -4.01 -2.30
N TYR A 377 30.50 -2.73 -2.43
CA TYR A 377 29.12 -2.31 -2.68
C TYR A 377 28.80 -2.28 -4.18
N THR A 378 27.52 -2.49 -4.50
CA THR A 378 26.98 -2.23 -5.82
C THR A 378 25.51 -1.85 -5.75
N PHE A 379 25.08 -0.98 -6.65
CA PHE A 379 23.72 -0.47 -6.74
C PHE A 379 23.18 -0.65 -8.15
N ASP A 380 21.97 -1.17 -8.28
CA ASP A 380 21.24 -1.21 -9.55
C ASP A 380 20.37 0.05 -9.70
N ALA A 381 19.35 0.00 -10.56
CA ALA A 381 18.41 1.10 -10.77
C ALA A 381 17.42 1.25 -9.58
N GLY A 382 17.95 1.61 -8.41
CA GLY A 382 17.22 1.85 -7.16
C GLY A 382 18.19 2.12 -5.99
N PRO A 383 17.68 2.43 -4.79
CA PRO A 383 18.51 2.84 -3.66
C PRO A 383 19.11 1.66 -2.86
N ASN A 384 18.70 0.42 -3.15
CA ASN A 384 19.13 -0.76 -2.40
C ASN A 384 20.59 -1.09 -2.67
N CYS A 385 21.34 -1.31 -1.60
CA CYS A 385 22.76 -1.66 -1.64
C CYS A 385 22.93 -3.18 -1.61
N VAL A 386 23.74 -3.73 -2.52
CA VAL A 386 24.22 -5.11 -2.42
C VAL A 386 25.70 -5.07 -2.07
N ILE A 387 26.08 -5.77 -1.01
CA ILE A 387 27.44 -5.80 -0.48
C ILE A 387 28.00 -7.20 -0.60
N TYR A 388 28.97 -7.39 -1.48
CA TYR A 388 29.72 -8.64 -1.62
C TYR A 388 30.85 -8.71 -0.61
N TYR A 389 31.08 -9.90 -0.08
CA TYR A 389 32.20 -10.24 0.81
C TYR A 389 32.49 -11.74 0.74
N LEU A 390 33.68 -12.16 1.18
CA LEU A 390 33.98 -13.57 1.35
C LEU A 390 33.55 -14.04 2.74
N ASN A 391 33.10 -15.30 2.85
CA ASN A 391 32.59 -15.90 4.10
C ASN A 391 33.54 -15.72 5.31
N GLU A 392 34.86 -15.80 5.10
CA GLU A 392 35.89 -15.53 6.12
C GLU A 392 35.81 -14.12 6.73
N ASN A 393 35.30 -13.14 5.98
CA ASN A 393 35.18 -11.74 6.38
C ASN A 393 33.76 -11.41 6.89
N ALA A 394 32.87 -12.41 6.98
CA ALA A 394 31.53 -12.23 7.54
C ALA A 394 31.54 -11.55 8.92
N PRO A 395 32.46 -11.89 9.85
CA PRO A 395 32.55 -11.19 11.13
C PRO A 395 32.73 -9.69 11.04
N ALA A 396 33.68 -9.23 10.22
CA ALA A 396 33.97 -7.81 10.08
C ALA A 396 32.83 -7.07 9.34
N VAL A 397 32.28 -7.69 8.29
CA VAL A 397 31.26 -7.06 7.43
C VAL A 397 29.89 -7.09 8.11
N LEU A 398 29.39 -8.27 8.46
CA LEU A 398 28.07 -8.41 9.08
C LEU A 398 28.03 -7.79 10.46
N GLY A 399 29.11 -7.93 11.25
CA GLY A 399 29.19 -7.32 12.60
C GLY A 399 29.08 -5.79 12.57
N ALA A 400 29.73 -5.13 11.60
CA ALA A 400 29.65 -3.68 11.44
C ALA A 400 28.20 -3.22 11.15
N PHE A 401 27.47 -3.95 10.30
CA PHE A 401 26.08 -3.62 9.97
C PHE A 401 25.09 -4.06 11.05
N SER A 402 25.28 -5.22 11.69
CA SER A 402 24.36 -5.74 12.72
C SER A 402 24.41 -4.92 14.00
N THR A 403 25.55 -4.31 14.33
CA THR A 403 25.66 -3.37 15.46
C THR A 403 24.75 -2.16 15.28
N VAL A 404 24.53 -1.72 14.04
CA VAL A 404 23.69 -0.55 13.71
C VAL A 404 22.25 -0.96 13.39
N LEU A 405 22.07 -2.07 12.68
CA LEU A 405 20.82 -2.54 12.10
C LEU A 405 20.29 -3.80 12.80
N GLY A 406 20.70 -4.09 14.04
CA GLY A 406 20.35 -5.32 14.74
C GLY A 406 18.84 -5.49 14.98
N ASN A 407 18.09 -4.38 14.98
CA ASN A 407 16.63 -4.39 15.10
C ASN A 407 15.90 -4.58 13.77
N VAL A 408 16.62 -4.55 12.64
CA VAL A 408 16.05 -4.71 11.30
C VAL A 408 15.84 -6.20 11.00
N THR A 409 14.73 -6.54 10.35
CA THR A 409 14.41 -7.95 10.02
C THR A 409 15.32 -8.52 8.93
N GLY A 410 15.50 -9.85 8.93
CA GLY A 410 16.18 -10.60 7.86
C GLY A 410 17.60 -11.07 8.16
N TRP A 411 18.14 -10.77 9.35
CA TRP A 411 19.32 -11.44 9.88
C TRP A 411 19.03 -12.94 10.14
N LYS A 412 19.93 -13.83 9.75
CA LYS A 412 19.82 -15.27 10.03
C LYS A 412 20.36 -15.57 11.43
N SER A 413 19.59 -16.28 12.25
CA SER A 413 19.81 -16.49 13.69
C SER A 413 20.99 -17.43 13.99
N SER A 414 22.21 -16.90 13.94
CA SER A 414 23.41 -17.48 14.57
C SER A 414 24.58 -16.50 14.74
N ASP A 415 24.49 -15.28 14.20
CA ASP A 415 25.67 -14.45 14.01
C ASP A 415 25.55 -13.12 14.79
N SER A 416 25.43 -13.20 16.12
CA SER A 416 25.81 -12.07 16.98
C SER A 416 27.33 -11.96 16.96
N ILE A 417 27.85 -11.41 15.88
CA ILE A 417 29.29 -11.31 15.67
C ILE A 417 29.77 -10.01 16.31
N ASP A 418 30.58 -10.15 17.36
CA ASP A 418 31.34 -9.03 17.91
C ASP A 418 32.23 -8.43 16.81
N SER A 419 31.92 -7.18 16.43
CA SER A 419 32.66 -6.46 15.40
C SER A 419 33.78 -5.64 16.03
N VAL A 420 35.00 -5.83 15.53
CA VAL A 420 36.12 -4.90 15.77
C VAL A 420 35.91 -3.59 14.98
N VAL A 421 35.15 -3.64 13.89
CA VAL A 421 34.90 -2.51 12.99
C VAL A 421 33.73 -1.67 13.49
N LYS A 422 33.95 -0.36 13.66
CA LYS A 422 32.93 0.59 14.10
C LYS A 422 32.60 1.58 13.00
N LEU A 423 31.31 1.77 12.74
CA LEU A 423 30.82 2.81 11.83
C LEU A 423 30.75 4.15 12.58
N ASP A 424 31.04 5.25 11.89
CA ASP A 424 30.87 6.59 12.46
C ASP A 424 29.37 6.88 12.71
N GLU A 425 29.11 7.77 13.67
CA GLU A 425 27.75 8.04 14.16
C GLU A 425 26.80 8.55 13.07
N ALA A 426 27.29 9.40 12.16
CA ALA A 426 26.47 9.96 11.08
C ALA A 426 26.08 8.89 10.05
N THR A 427 27.02 8.02 9.67
CA THR A 427 26.75 6.87 8.79
C THR A 427 25.81 5.87 9.48
N ALA A 428 26.03 5.58 10.76
CA ALA A 428 25.18 4.67 11.53
C ALA A 428 23.73 5.17 11.64
N CYS A 429 23.52 6.45 11.95
CA CYS A 429 22.19 7.06 12.04
C CYS A 429 21.45 6.96 10.70
N ALA A 430 22.10 7.39 9.61
CA ALA A 430 21.50 7.37 8.27
C ALA A 430 21.10 5.95 7.81
N LEU A 431 21.90 4.93 8.15
CA LEU A 431 21.57 3.54 7.85
C LEU A 431 20.40 3.05 8.71
N LYS A 432 20.39 3.36 10.00
CA LYS A 432 19.34 2.95 10.94
C LYS A 432 17.97 3.52 10.58
N ASP A 433 17.93 4.78 10.15
CA ASP A 433 16.68 5.45 9.77
C ASP A 433 16.19 5.01 8.38
N GLY A 434 17.10 4.50 7.54
CA GLY A 434 16.85 4.31 6.11
C GLY A 434 16.72 2.86 5.64
N VAL A 435 17.26 1.87 6.37
CA VAL A 435 17.24 0.46 5.96
C VAL A 435 16.11 -0.28 6.68
N GLY A 436 15.07 -0.67 5.94
CA GLY A 436 13.90 -1.35 6.51
C GLY A 436 14.03 -2.87 6.61
N ARG A 437 14.95 -3.49 5.84
CA ARG A 437 15.20 -4.93 5.87
C ARG A 437 16.61 -5.26 5.39
N VAL A 438 17.19 -6.35 5.88
CA VAL A 438 18.38 -6.96 5.30
C VAL A 438 18.08 -8.32 4.68
N ILE A 439 18.87 -8.73 3.70
CA ILE A 439 18.81 -10.08 3.12
C ILE A 439 20.22 -10.63 3.04
N MET A 440 20.47 -11.72 3.75
CA MET A 440 21.74 -12.44 3.71
C MET A 440 21.65 -13.60 2.73
N THR A 441 22.52 -13.62 1.72
CA THR A 441 22.50 -14.66 0.69
C THR A 441 23.90 -15.05 0.22
N SER A 442 24.02 -16.21 -0.41
CA SER A 442 25.24 -16.73 -1.02
C SER A 442 25.25 -16.48 -2.53
N GLY A 443 26.45 -16.34 -3.11
CA GLY A 443 26.67 -16.23 -4.55
C GLY A 443 26.73 -17.59 -5.28
N ASP A 444 26.11 -18.63 -4.70
CA ASP A 444 26.27 -20.03 -5.11
C ASP A 444 25.13 -20.56 -5.99
N GLY A 445 24.23 -19.69 -6.47
CA GLY A 445 22.92 -20.13 -6.98
C GLY A 445 22.95 -20.97 -8.25
N GLN A 446 23.02 -22.31 -8.15
CA GLN A 446 22.12 -23.30 -8.78
C GLN A 446 22.44 -24.71 -8.22
N LYS A 447 21.53 -25.33 -7.44
CA LYS A 447 21.43 -26.80 -7.40
C LYS A 447 20.84 -27.25 -8.75
N PRO A 448 21.36 -28.30 -9.40
CA PRO A 448 20.81 -28.78 -10.67
C PRO A 448 19.31 -29.09 -10.50
N PRO A 449 18.50 -28.99 -11.58
CA PRO A 449 17.11 -29.39 -11.52
C PRO A 449 17.06 -30.86 -11.09
N HIS A 450 16.58 -31.12 -9.88
CA HIS A 450 16.00 -32.43 -9.62
C HIS A 450 14.82 -32.52 -10.58
N ALA A 451 14.97 -33.34 -11.62
CA ALA A 451 13.82 -33.94 -12.26
C ALA A 451 12.99 -34.53 -11.11
N ALA A 452 11.82 -33.92 -10.86
CA ALA A 452 10.84 -34.54 -10.00
C ALA A 452 10.46 -35.85 -10.70
N ALA A 453 11.02 -36.95 -10.21
CA ALA A 453 10.54 -38.27 -10.56
C ALA A 453 9.02 -38.30 -10.28
N PRO A 454 8.22 -39.00 -11.09
CA PRO A 454 6.79 -39.10 -10.84
C PRO A 454 6.60 -39.81 -9.51
N THR A 455 6.30 -39.05 -8.45
CA THR A 455 6.03 -39.62 -7.14
C THR A 455 4.71 -40.35 -7.22
N ARG A 456 4.78 -41.67 -7.38
CA ARG A 456 3.71 -42.57 -6.95
C ARG A 456 3.44 -42.29 -5.47
N GLY A 457 2.15 -42.15 -5.15
CA GLY A 457 1.68 -41.67 -3.87
C GLY A 457 2.26 -42.44 -2.68
N ALA A 458 2.81 -41.70 -1.74
CA ALA A 458 2.97 -42.13 -0.36
C ALA A 458 2.28 -41.09 0.53
N VAL A 459 1.27 -41.56 1.28
CA VAL A 459 0.45 -40.76 2.18
C VAL A 459 1.33 -40.20 3.31
N ARG A 460 1.42 -38.87 3.42
CA ARG A 460 2.12 -38.19 4.52
C ARG A 460 1.35 -38.36 5.85
N PRO A 461 2.02 -38.47 7.00
CA PRO A 461 1.36 -38.61 8.31
C PRO A 461 0.49 -37.37 8.64
N VAL A 462 -0.63 -37.57 9.34
CA VAL A 462 -1.62 -36.54 9.73
C VAL A 462 -0.96 -35.32 10.43
N ALA A 463 0.10 -35.54 11.22
CA ALA A 463 0.83 -34.47 11.90
C ALA A 463 1.54 -33.49 10.95
N GLY A 464 2.02 -33.96 9.80
CA GLY A 464 2.63 -33.12 8.76
C GLY A 464 1.60 -32.27 8.02
N TRP A 465 0.37 -32.79 7.87
CA TRP A 465 -0.75 -32.06 7.27
C TRP A 465 -1.26 -30.95 8.17
N LEU A 466 -1.40 -31.21 9.48
CA LEU A 466 -1.81 -30.18 10.44
C LEU A 466 -0.81 -29.03 10.50
N ARG A 467 0.50 -29.33 10.46
CA ARG A 467 1.54 -28.31 10.43
C ARG A 467 1.52 -27.49 9.13
N LEU A 468 1.33 -28.15 7.99
CA LEU A 468 1.19 -27.47 6.70
C LEU A 468 -0.07 -26.58 6.66
N LEU A 469 -1.20 -27.06 7.19
CA LEU A 469 -2.43 -26.26 7.31
C LEU A 469 -2.21 -25.04 8.22
N PHE A 470 -1.53 -25.23 9.35
CA PHE A 470 -1.19 -24.12 10.24
C PHE A 470 -0.27 -23.09 9.56
N GLU A 471 0.75 -23.54 8.83
CA GLU A 471 1.66 -22.67 8.07
C GLU A 471 0.98 -21.94 6.90
N VAL A 472 -0.03 -22.54 6.27
CA VAL A 472 -0.79 -21.91 5.17
C VAL A 472 -1.70 -20.80 5.71
N PHE A 473 -2.38 -21.04 6.83
CA PHE A 473 -3.44 -20.15 7.31
C PHE A 473 -3.00 -19.20 8.43
N ILE A 474 -1.97 -19.50 9.22
CA ILE A 474 -1.63 -18.69 10.40
C ILE A 474 -0.31 -17.94 10.17
N PRO A 475 -0.20 -16.66 10.56
CA PRO A 475 1.03 -15.90 10.45
C PRO A 475 2.20 -16.54 11.22
N VAL A 476 3.40 -16.45 10.66
CA VAL A 476 4.64 -16.92 11.32
C VAL A 476 4.82 -16.18 12.65
N GLY A 477 5.18 -16.92 13.70
CA GLY A 477 5.36 -16.37 15.05
C GLY A 477 4.07 -16.08 15.81
N PHE A 478 2.92 -16.54 15.32
CA PHE A 478 1.65 -16.50 16.06
C PHE A 478 1.79 -17.21 17.42
N PRO A 479 1.19 -16.69 18.51
CA PRO A 479 0.34 -15.49 18.58
C PRO A 479 1.10 -14.18 18.76
N ALA A 480 2.43 -14.21 18.93
CA ALA A 480 3.22 -13.04 19.30
C ALA A 480 3.51 -12.06 18.14
N SER A 481 3.31 -12.50 16.89
CA SER A 481 3.49 -11.67 15.68
C SER A 481 2.28 -10.80 15.34
N VAL A 482 1.17 -10.98 16.04
CA VAL A 482 -0.08 -10.24 15.81
C VAL A 482 -0.61 -9.62 17.10
N SER A 483 -1.57 -8.71 16.99
CA SER A 483 -2.26 -8.20 18.17
C SER A 483 -3.14 -9.26 18.84
N SER A 484 -3.40 -9.10 20.13
CA SER A 484 -4.10 -10.10 20.96
C SER A 484 -5.55 -10.36 20.55
N ASP A 485 -6.15 -9.42 19.85
CA ASP A 485 -7.51 -9.42 19.31
C ASP A 485 -7.62 -10.03 17.90
N TYR A 486 -6.50 -10.28 17.22
CA TYR A 486 -6.47 -10.84 15.86
C TYR A 486 -7.23 -12.17 15.75
N ALA A 487 -6.97 -13.14 16.63
CA ALA A 487 -7.58 -14.47 16.55
C ALA A 487 -9.11 -14.42 16.69
N ALA A 488 -9.60 -13.56 17.59
CA ALA A 488 -11.04 -13.35 17.77
C ALA A 488 -11.64 -12.68 16.53
N TYR A 489 -11.01 -11.62 16.02
CA TYR A 489 -11.45 -10.93 14.80
C TYR A 489 -11.50 -11.90 13.61
N GLN A 490 -10.42 -12.64 13.37
CA GLN A 490 -10.30 -13.53 12.23
C GLN A 490 -11.32 -14.67 12.25
N THR A 491 -11.69 -15.14 13.44
CA THR A 491 -12.76 -16.13 13.60
C THR A 491 -14.09 -15.58 13.11
N TYR A 492 -14.44 -14.35 13.54
CA TYR A 492 -15.68 -13.70 13.12
C TYR A 492 -15.67 -13.30 11.65
N ASP A 493 -14.56 -12.77 11.14
CA ASP A 493 -14.39 -12.39 9.74
C ASP A 493 -14.49 -13.61 8.81
N SER A 494 -13.92 -14.75 9.21
CA SER A 494 -14.08 -16.03 8.50
C SER A 494 -15.54 -16.49 8.48
N LEU A 495 -16.22 -16.51 9.64
CA LEU A 495 -17.64 -16.87 9.68
C LEU A 495 -18.50 -15.90 8.85
N GLN A 496 -18.16 -14.61 8.86
CA GLN A 496 -18.80 -13.61 8.03
C GLN A 496 -18.65 -13.94 6.53
N ALA A 497 -17.43 -14.19 6.06
CA ALA A 497 -17.15 -14.55 4.66
C ALA A 497 -17.89 -15.83 4.22
N PHE A 498 -18.02 -16.80 5.12
CA PHE A 498 -18.81 -18.01 4.89
C PHE A 498 -20.29 -17.69 4.60
N PHE A 499 -20.96 -16.94 5.48
CA PHE A 499 -22.36 -16.55 5.27
C PHE A 499 -22.56 -15.67 4.03
N SER A 500 -21.62 -14.75 3.77
CA SER A 500 -21.64 -13.88 2.59
C SER A 500 -21.57 -14.66 1.28
N THR A 501 -20.74 -15.71 1.23
CA THR A 501 -20.60 -16.58 0.06
C THR A 501 -21.90 -17.32 -0.26
N ILE A 502 -22.58 -17.85 0.76
CA ILE A 502 -23.87 -18.53 0.58
C ILE A 502 -24.94 -17.55 0.13
N ASN A 503 -25.02 -16.36 0.75
CA ASN A 503 -25.94 -15.30 0.34
C ASN A 503 -25.75 -14.90 -1.12
N SER A 504 -24.50 -14.74 -1.56
CA SER A 504 -24.17 -14.36 -2.93
C SER A 504 -24.63 -15.41 -3.95
N LEU A 505 -24.52 -16.70 -3.63
CA LEU A 505 -25.03 -17.78 -4.49
C LEU A 505 -26.56 -17.76 -4.60
N LEU A 506 -27.27 -17.57 -3.49
CA LEU A 506 -28.74 -17.48 -3.49
C LEU A 506 -29.22 -16.22 -4.24
N ALA A 507 -28.52 -15.10 -4.08
CA ALA A 507 -28.83 -13.84 -4.75
C ALA A 507 -28.59 -13.89 -6.27
N ASN A 508 -27.53 -14.58 -6.73
CA ASN A 508 -27.22 -14.70 -8.15
C ASN A 508 -28.37 -15.32 -8.97
N ARG A 509 -29.16 -16.22 -8.38
CA ARG A 509 -30.36 -16.78 -9.02
C ARG A 509 -31.40 -15.69 -9.30
N ALA A 510 -31.71 -14.86 -8.32
CA ALA A 510 -32.68 -13.76 -8.46
C ALA A 510 -32.18 -12.65 -9.39
N LEU A 511 -30.87 -12.38 -9.39
CA LEU A 511 -30.26 -11.40 -10.29
C LEU A 511 -30.31 -11.85 -11.76
N LEU A 512 -30.08 -13.14 -12.06
CA LEU A 512 -30.21 -13.68 -13.42
C LEU A 512 -31.64 -13.58 -13.94
N GLU A 513 -32.64 -13.91 -13.12
CA GLU A 513 -34.06 -13.68 -13.43
C GLU A 513 -34.34 -12.17 -13.63
N GLY A 514 -33.79 -11.33 -12.75
CA GLY A 514 -33.89 -9.87 -12.83
C GLY A 514 -33.24 -9.25 -14.08
N LEU A 515 -32.21 -9.85 -14.66
CA LEU A 515 -31.56 -9.36 -15.90
C LEU A 515 -32.27 -9.83 -17.18
N GLY A 516 -33.38 -10.57 -17.04
CA GLY A 516 -34.14 -11.11 -18.17
C GLY A 516 -33.52 -12.36 -18.79
N VAL A 517 -32.58 -13.02 -18.10
CA VAL A 517 -32.09 -14.34 -18.50
C VAL A 517 -33.24 -15.33 -18.29
N GLY A 518 -33.91 -15.71 -19.38
CA GLY A 518 -35.12 -16.54 -19.37
C GLY A 518 -36.42 -15.81 -19.78
N ASP A 519 -36.36 -14.50 -20.08
CA ASP A 519 -37.52 -13.72 -20.58
C ASP A 519 -37.35 -13.42 -22.08
N ALA A 520 -38.21 -14.02 -22.91
CA ALA A 520 -38.17 -13.89 -24.38
C ALA A 520 -38.49 -12.46 -24.88
N ASN A 521 -39.00 -11.58 -24.01
CA ASN A 521 -39.39 -10.21 -24.35
C ASN A 521 -38.37 -9.13 -23.93
N SER A 522 -37.27 -9.49 -23.26
CA SER A 522 -36.24 -8.52 -22.84
C SER A 522 -35.33 -8.13 -24.01
N SER A 523 -35.38 -6.88 -24.46
CA SER A 523 -34.49 -6.36 -25.51
C SER A 523 -33.03 -6.33 -25.04
N ALA A 524 -32.12 -6.99 -25.77
CA ALA A 524 -30.68 -6.95 -25.53
C ALA A 524 -30.13 -5.50 -25.42
N THR A 525 -30.74 -4.56 -26.15
CA THR A 525 -30.42 -3.14 -26.10
C THR A 525 -30.72 -2.51 -24.73
N PHE A 526 -31.84 -2.89 -24.10
CA PHE A 526 -32.18 -2.41 -22.76
C PHE A 526 -31.17 -2.92 -21.71
N ALA A 527 -30.80 -4.20 -21.77
CA ALA A 527 -29.80 -4.78 -20.88
C ALA A 527 -28.41 -4.11 -21.02
N MET A 528 -27.99 -3.82 -22.25
CA MET A 528 -26.74 -3.08 -22.51
C MET A 528 -26.78 -1.66 -21.93
N ILE A 529 -27.85 -0.91 -22.19
CA ILE A 529 -27.99 0.47 -21.68
C ILE A 529 -28.02 0.48 -20.14
N LEU A 530 -28.78 -0.43 -19.53
CA LEU A 530 -28.83 -0.59 -18.09
C LEU A 530 -27.44 -0.89 -17.50
N THR A 531 -26.67 -1.78 -18.14
CA THR A 531 -25.30 -2.10 -17.71
C THR A 531 -24.39 -0.86 -17.76
N VAL A 532 -24.45 -0.08 -18.84
CA VAL A 532 -23.68 1.17 -18.96
C VAL A 532 -24.07 2.17 -17.86
N MET A 533 -25.36 2.30 -17.54
CA MET A 533 -25.83 3.19 -16.48
C MET A 533 -25.35 2.74 -15.09
N LYS A 534 -25.39 1.43 -14.82
CA LYS A 534 -24.84 0.84 -13.59
C LYS A 534 -23.34 1.14 -13.46
N ASP A 535 -22.56 0.88 -14.50
CA ASP A 535 -21.11 1.11 -14.51
C ASP A 535 -20.74 2.59 -14.31
N ALA A 536 -21.46 3.49 -14.97
CA ALA A 536 -21.28 4.93 -14.80
C ALA A 536 -21.57 5.36 -13.35
N THR A 537 -22.69 4.88 -12.79
CA THR A 537 -23.09 5.15 -11.40
C THR A 537 -22.07 4.60 -10.40
N SER A 538 -21.55 3.40 -10.64
CA SER A 538 -20.51 2.74 -9.84
C SER A 538 -19.23 3.57 -9.76
N ARG A 539 -18.72 4.01 -10.92
CA ARG A 539 -17.49 4.80 -11.01
C ARG A 539 -17.63 6.18 -10.38
N ILE A 540 -18.76 6.86 -10.61
CA ILE A 540 -19.05 8.17 -10.00
C ILE A 540 -19.11 8.04 -8.47
N SER A 541 -19.85 7.03 -7.97
CA SER A 541 -19.99 6.77 -6.54
C SER A 541 -18.64 6.48 -5.88
N THR A 542 -17.80 5.65 -6.52
CA THR A 542 -16.43 5.35 -6.06
C THR A 542 -15.60 6.62 -5.88
N ILE A 543 -15.55 7.48 -6.90
CA ILE A 543 -14.74 8.70 -6.89
C ILE A 543 -15.26 9.69 -5.84
N LEU A 544 -16.57 9.94 -5.80
CA LEU A 544 -17.16 10.91 -4.88
C LEU A 544 -17.00 10.46 -3.43
N PHE A 545 -17.22 9.17 -3.15
CA PHE A 545 -17.07 8.63 -1.81
C PHE A 545 -15.62 8.63 -1.34
N ALA A 546 -14.68 8.17 -2.17
CA ALA A 546 -13.25 8.20 -1.86
C ALA A 546 -12.75 9.64 -1.61
N HIS A 547 -13.17 10.59 -2.44
CA HIS A 547 -12.82 12.01 -2.25
C HIS A 547 -13.39 12.59 -0.94
N ARG A 548 -14.65 12.26 -0.61
CA ARG A 548 -15.37 12.88 0.52
C ARG A 548 -15.05 12.26 1.88
N PHE A 549 -14.75 10.95 1.91
CA PHE A 549 -14.64 10.15 3.13
C PHE A 549 -13.32 9.37 3.24
N GLY A 550 -12.47 9.35 2.20
CA GLY A 550 -11.20 8.60 2.18
C GLY A 550 -10.33 8.81 3.42
N LEU A 551 -10.15 10.07 3.84
CA LEU A 551 -9.34 10.45 5.01
C LEU A 551 -10.00 10.08 6.36
N MET A 552 -11.31 9.83 6.38
CA MET A 552 -12.07 9.47 7.59
C MET A 552 -12.05 7.97 7.88
N ILE A 553 -11.88 7.15 6.84
CA ILE A 553 -12.07 5.70 6.95
C ILE A 553 -11.06 5.07 7.90
N GLU A 554 -9.81 5.52 7.89
CA GLU A 554 -8.77 4.98 8.79
C GLU A 554 -9.08 5.26 10.27
N ALA A 555 -9.48 6.51 10.59
CA ALA A 555 -9.82 6.92 11.96
C ALA A 555 -11.03 6.17 12.53
N ASP A 556 -12.03 5.92 11.69
CA ASP A 556 -13.30 5.28 12.04
C ASP A 556 -13.44 3.88 11.38
N ALA A 557 -12.32 3.15 11.28
CA ALA A 557 -12.23 1.89 10.53
C ALA A 557 -13.31 0.87 10.92
N LYS A 558 -13.65 0.78 12.21
CA LYS A 558 -14.69 -0.13 12.71
C LYS A 558 -16.08 0.19 12.16
N THR A 559 -16.42 1.48 12.11
CA THR A 559 -17.70 1.96 11.57
C THR A 559 -17.78 1.66 10.09
N TYR A 560 -16.73 1.98 9.32
CA TYR A 560 -16.73 1.76 7.88
C TYR A 560 -16.64 0.28 7.49
N ARG A 561 -15.95 -0.56 8.27
CA ARG A 561 -15.91 -2.01 8.07
C ARG A 561 -17.29 -2.63 8.24
N PHE A 562 -18.07 -2.16 9.22
CA PHE A 562 -19.45 -2.60 9.43
C PHE A 562 -20.43 -2.01 8.39
N LEU A 563 -20.31 -0.70 8.13
CA LEU A 563 -21.17 0.01 7.18
C LEU A 563 -21.03 -0.53 5.75
N ALA A 564 -19.82 -0.94 5.34
CA ALA A 564 -19.59 -1.53 4.04
C ALA A 564 -20.49 -2.75 3.80
N ASP A 565 -20.60 -3.64 4.79
CA ASP A 565 -21.42 -4.84 4.66
C ASP A 565 -22.92 -4.54 4.76
N VAL A 566 -23.32 -3.54 5.55
CA VAL A 566 -24.70 -3.02 5.53
C VAL A 566 -25.09 -2.50 4.15
N LEU A 567 -24.18 -1.76 3.48
CA LEU A 567 -24.42 -1.26 2.12
C LEU A 567 -24.47 -2.39 1.10
N ASN A 568 -23.61 -3.39 1.22
CA ASN A 568 -23.62 -4.57 0.36
C ASN A 568 -24.93 -5.37 0.50
N ASP A 569 -25.38 -5.59 1.73
CA ASP A 569 -26.63 -6.29 2.03
C ASP A 569 -27.86 -5.49 1.57
N ALA A 570 -27.85 -4.17 1.73
CA ALA A 570 -28.89 -3.31 1.16
C ALA A 570 -28.93 -3.37 -0.36
N ALA A 571 -27.76 -3.40 -1.04
CA ALA A 571 -27.69 -3.59 -2.48
C ALA A 571 -28.28 -4.94 -2.90
N PHE A 572 -27.97 -6.02 -2.16
CA PHE A 572 -28.56 -7.34 -2.39
C PHE A 572 -30.09 -7.32 -2.29
N PHE A 573 -30.67 -6.63 -1.30
CA PHE A 573 -32.13 -6.52 -1.20
C PHE A 573 -32.75 -5.71 -2.34
N LEU A 574 -32.09 -4.63 -2.77
CA LEU A 574 -32.55 -3.85 -3.93
C LEU A 574 -32.55 -4.69 -5.22
N GLU A 575 -31.52 -5.50 -5.43
CA GLU A 575 -31.40 -6.41 -6.56
C GLU A 575 -32.47 -7.53 -6.50
N LEU A 576 -32.64 -8.15 -5.33
CA LEU A 576 -33.61 -9.22 -5.08
C LEU A 576 -35.06 -8.74 -5.29
N TYR A 577 -35.37 -7.50 -4.91
CA TYR A 577 -36.70 -6.91 -5.05
C TYR A 577 -36.95 -6.30 -6.44
N SER A 578 -35.89 -6.05 -7.22
CA SER A 578 -35.98 -5.41 -8.53
C SER A 578 -36.94 -6.06 -9.55
N PRO A 579 -37.15 -7.40 -9.57
CA PRO A 579 -38.11 -8.02 -10.49
C PRO A 579 -39.58 -7.64 -10.21
N PHE A 580 -39.90 -7.16 -9.01
CA PHE A 580 -41.25 -6.73 -8.63
C PHE A 580 -41.53 -5.25 -8.93
N LEU A 581 -40.53 -4.53 -9.46
CA LEU A 581 -40.63 -3.11 -9.80
C LEU A 581 -40.95 -2.93 -11.29
N GLY A 582 -41.68 -1.87 -11.62
CA GLY A 582 -41.84 -1.46 -13.03
C GLY A 582 -40.50 -1.07 -13.69
N PRO A 583 -40.45 -0.91 -15.03
CA PRO A 583 -39.19 -0.73 -15.77
C PRO A 583 -38.29 0.39 -15.25
N TYR A 584 -38.87 1.56 -14.95
CA TYR A 584 -38.12 2.69 -14.37
C TYR A 584 -37.67 2.42 -12.93
N GLY A 585 -38.53 1.82 -12.11
CA GLY A 585 -38.19 1.44 -10.73
C GLY A 585 -37.05 0.43 -10.67
N LYS A 586 -37.03 -0.53 -11.60
CA LYS A 586 -35.96 -1.52 -11.76
C LYS A 586 -34.62 -0.87 -12.10
N VAL A 587 -34.58 0.07 -13.06
CA VAL A 587 -33.35 0.81 -13.39
C VAL A 587 -32.82 1.56 -12.17
N VAL A 588 -33.69 2.26 -11.44
CA VAL A 588 -33.31 3.02 -10.24
C VAL A 588 -32.78 2.09 -9.15
N ALA A 589 -33.46 0.98 -8.87
CA ALA A 589 -33.05 0.02 -7.84
C ALA A 589 -31.68 -0.60 -8.14
N LEU A 590 -31.45 -1.04 -9.39
CA LEU A 590 -30.20 -1.68 -9.79
C LEU A 590 -29.02 -0.70 -9.86
N CYS A 591 -29.23 0.54 -10.32
CA CYS A 591 -28.19 1.58 -10.28
C CYS A 591 -27.87 2.00 -8.84
N THR A 592 -28.87 2.08 -7.96
CA THR A 592 -28.67 2.38 -6.54
C THR A 592 -27.92 1.24 -5.83
N GLY A 593 -28.28 -0.02 -6.11
CA GLY A 593 -27.56 -1.18 -5.60
C GLY A 593 -26.10 -1.18 -6.04
N GLU A 594 -25.83 -0.89 -7.31
CA GLU A 594 -24.45 -0.78 -7.81
C GLU A 594 -23.66 0.36 -7.15
N ALA A 595 -24.30 1.51 -6.91
CA ALA A 595 -23.70 2.62 -6.15
C ALA A 595 -23.32 2.18 -4.73
N MET A 596 -24.21 1.44 -4.05
CA MET A 596 -23.98 0.92 -2.71
C MET A 596 -22.83 -0.10 -2.67
N ARG A 597 -22.74 -1.01 -3.66
CA ARG A 597 -21.61 -1.95 -3.81
C ARG A 597 -20.28 -1.22 -4.06
N ALA A 598 -20.28 -0.19 -4.90
CA ALA A 598 -19.10 0.62 -5.15
C ALA A 598 -18.59 1.31 -3.87
N ILE A 599 -19.51 1.89 -3.09
CA ILE A 599 -19.20 2.51 -1.79
C ILE A 599 -18.70 1.44 -0.80
N CYS A 600 -19.35 0.28 -0.74
CA CYS A 600 -18.91 -0.87 0.05
C CYS A 600 -17.45 -1.24 -0.30
N GLY A 601 -17.11 -1.39 -1.57
CA GLY A 601 -15.75 -1.76 -2.00
C GLY A 601 -14.67 -0.81 -1.49
N VAL A 602 -14.91 0.51 -1.59
CA VAL A 602 -13.98 1.53 -1.07
C VAL A 602 -13.90 1.49 0.45
N ALA A 603 -15.04 1.44 1.14
CA ALA A 603 -15.11 1.44 2.60
C ALA A 603 -14.49 0.17 3.20
N ALA A 604 -14.82 -1.01 2.67
CA ALA A 604 -14.27 -2.29 3.09
C ALA A 604 -12.76 -2.37 2.83
N GLY A 605 -12.29 -1.97 1.65
CA GLY A 605 -10.87 -2.01 1.30
C GLY A 605 -10.02 -1.13 2.22
N ALA A 606 -10.41 0.13 2.40
CA ALA A 606 -9.65 1.06 3.24
C ALA A 606 -9.75 0.74 4.75
N SER A 607 -10.92 0.32 5.23
CA SER A 607 -11.06 -0.09 6.64
C SER A 607 -10.33 -1.40 6.95
N LYS A 608 -10.34 -2.38 6.03
CA LYS A 608 -9.54 -3.61 6.15
C LYS A 608 -8.05 -3.28 6.23
N ALA A 609 -7.54 -2.40 5.36
CA ALA A 609 -6.14 -1.98 5.43
C ALA A 609 -5.76 -1.37 6.78
N ALA A 610 -6.62 -0.51 7.36
CA ALA A 610 -6.40 0.07 8.68
C ALA A 610 -6.43 -0.99 9.81
N LEU A 611 -7.32 -1.98 9.72
CA LEU A 611 -7.39 -3.09 10.67
C LEU A 611 -6.18 -4.03 10.56
N SER A 612 -5.76 -4.38 9.34
CA SER A 612 -4.57 -5.21 9.10
C SER A 612 -3.30 -4.53 9.62
N LEU A 613 -3.19 -3.20 9.49
CA LEU A 613 -2.11 -2.42 10.10
C LEU A 613 -2.11 -2.52 11.63
N HIS A 614 -3.28 -2.46 12.26
CA HIS A 614 -3.42 -2.68 13.70
C HIS A 614 -3.05 -4.10 14.15
N PHE A 615 -3.41 -5.12 13.37
CA PHE A 615 -3.09 -6.51 13.70
C PHE A 615 -1.60 -6.83 13.55
N ALA A 616 -0.88 -6.15 12.66
CA ALA A 616 0.55 -6.35 12.46
C ALA A 616 1.37 -5.80 13.64
N ARG A 617 2.25 -6.61 14.23
CA ARG A 617 3.14 -6.18 15.34
C ARG A 617 4.64 -6.25 15.04
N ARG A 618 5.04 -6.85 13.92
CA ARG A 618 6.46 -7.11 13.58
C ARG A 618 6.77 -6.82 12.11
N ASP A 619 6.23 -5.72 11.57
CA ASP A 619 6.31 -5.39 10.13
C ASP A 619 5.85 -6.54 9.21
N ASN A 620 4.95 -7.38 9.73
CA ASN A 620 4.43 -8.56 9.07
C ASN A 620 3.10 -8.29 8.33
N LEU A 621 2.79 -7.02 8.01
CA LEU A 621 1.54 -6.63 7.34
C LEU A 621 1.32 -7.37 6.02
N SER A 622 2.38 -7.50 5.21
CA SER A 622 2.29 -8.20 3.91
C SER A 622 2.04 -9.70 4.06
N GLU A 623 2.66 -10.34 5.04
CA GLU A 623 2.43 -11.75 5.36
C GLU A 623 1.02 -11.95 5.91
N LEU A 624 0.61 -11.12 6.88
CA LEU A 624 -0.72 -11.15 7.48
C LEU A 624 -1.81 -11.01 6.40
N ASN A 625 -1.68 -10.06 5.48
CA ASN A 625 -2.60 -9.91 4.35
C ASN A 625 -2.66 -11.16 3.45
N ALA A 626 -1.52 -11.82 3.20
CA ALA A 626 -1.47 -13.04 2.40
C ALA A 626 -2.14 -14.24 3.11
N LYS A 627 -1.99 -14.34 4.44
CA LYS A 627 -2.65 -15.36 5.26
C LYS A 627 -4.16 -15.12 5.35
N GLU A 628 -4.58 -13.87 5.57
CA GLU A 628 -6.00 -13.48 5.54
C GLU A 628 -6.64 -13.80 4.19
N ALA A 629 -6.00 -13.47 3.06
CA ALA A 629 -6.51 -13.81 1.74
C ALA A 629 -6.64 -15.33 1.53
N SER A 630 -5.71 -16.11 2.07
CA SER A 630 -5.78 -17.59 2.02
C SER A 630 -6.93 -18.13 2.87
N GLN A 631 -7.13 -17.59 4.07
CA GLN A 631 -8.25 -17.94 4.95
C GLN A 631 -9.59 -17.61 4.30
N GLU A 632 -9.74 -16.40 3.78
CA GLU A 632 -10.95 -15.93 3.07
C GLU A 632 -11.27 -16.83 1.87
N THR A 633 -10.26 -17.19 1.07
CA THR A 633 -10.42 -18.09 -0.08
C THR A 633 -10.86 -19.49 0.34
N ALA A 634 -10.22 -20.07 1.36
CA ALA A 634 -10.55 -21.41 1.83
C ALA A 634 -11.97 -21.48 2.41
N VAL A 635 -12.36 -20.47 3.18
CA VAL A 635 -13.71 -20.33 3.70
C VAL A 635 -14.73 -20.13 2.56
N GLY A 636 -14.40 -19.32 1.56
CA GLY A 636 -15.21 -19.12 0.37
C GLY A 636 -15.45 -20.44 -0.39
N LEU A 637 -14.43 -21.29 -0.55
CA LEU A 637 -14.60 -22.62 -1.16
C LEU A 637 -15.57 -23.51 -0.37
N ILE A 638 -15.46 -23.52 0.96
CA ILE A 638 -16.39 -24.27 1.83
C ILE A 638 -17.81 -23.69 1.70
N GLY A 639 -17.93 -22.36 1.69
CA GLY A 639 -19.19 -21.64 1.49
C GLY A 639 -19.84 -21.94 0.13
N LEU A 640 -19.05 -22.04 -0.94
CA LEU A 640 -19.53 -22.38 -2.28
C LEU A 640 -20.11 -23.79 -2.34
N VAL A 641 -19.45 -24.77 -1.72
CA VAL A 641 -19.95 -26.16 -1.63
C VAL A 641 -21.25 -26.22 -0.83
N ALA A 642 -21.26 -25.60 0.36
CA ALA A 642 -22.44 -25.57 1.22
C ALA A 642 -23.62 -24.82 0.55
N GLY A 643 -23.35 -23.67 -0.08
CA GLY A 643 -24.34 -22.88 -0.78
C GLY A 643 -24.92 -23.59 -2.00
N SER A 644 -24.09 -24.32 -2.77
CA SER A 644 -24.56 -25.10 -3.91
C SER A 644 -25.50 -26.23 -3.49
N ALA A 645 -25.21 -26.90 -2.37
CA ALA A 645 -26.12 -27.90 -1.80
C ALA A 645 -27.44 -27.25 -1.32
N LEU A 646 -27.37 -26.10 -0.63
CA LEU A 646 -28.55 -25.37 -0.17
C LEU A 646 -29.45 -24.92 -1.33
N VAL A 647 -28.88 -24.45 -2.43
CA VAL A 647 -29.62 -24.05 -3.65
C VAL A 647 -30.41 -25.23 -4.23
N GLN A 648 -29.90 -26.46 -4.14
CA GLN A 648 -30.60 -27.66 -4.61
C GLN A 648 -31.74 -28.08 -3.67
N LEU A 649 -31.55 -27.92 -2.36
CA LEU A 649 -32.49 -28.36 -1.32
C LEU A 649 -33.66 -27.39 -1.10
N VAL A 650 -33.43 -26.08 -1.26
CA VAL A 650 -34.42 -25.03 -1.01
C VAL A 650 -34.80 -24.34 -2.31
N GLN A 651 -35.92 -24.73 -2.89
CA GLN A 651 -36.40 -24.19 -4.17
C GLN A 651 -37.60 -23.25 -4.05
N ASP A 652 -38.34 -23.31 -2.94
CA ASP A 652 -39.49 -22.44 -2.68
C ASP A 652 -39.07 -20.98 -2.47
N ARG A 653 -39.78 -20.04 -3.13
CA ARG A 653 -39.43 -18.60 -3.13
C ARG A 653 -39.53 -17.98 -1.73
N GLY A 654 -40.53 -18.37 -0.95
CA GLY A 654 -40.72 -17.87 0.42
C GLY A 654 -39.61 -18.40 1.34
N ALA A 655 -39.30 -19.68 1.25
CA ALA A 655 -38.23 -20.33 2.00
C ALA A 655 -36.85 -19.73 1.66
N VAL A 656 -36.56 -19.46 0.38
CA VAL A 656 -35.32 -18.79 -0.05
C VAL A 656 -35.21 -17.39 0.54
N LEU A 657 -36.28 -16.60 0.51
CA LEU A 657 -36.28 -15.24 1.07
C LEU A 657 -36.03 -15.26 2.59
N CYS A 658 -36.73 -16.13 3.32
CA CYS A 658 -36.51 -16.31 4.76
C CYS A 658 -35.07 -16.74 5.07
N LEU A 659 -34.51 -17.65 4.27
CA LEU A 659 -33.14 -18.12 4.42
C LEU A 659 -32.12 -17.01 4.14
N VAL A 660 -32.28 -16.22 3.07
CA VAL A 660 -31.42 -15.07 2.76
C VAL A 660 -31.47 -14.03 3.88
N ILE A 661 -32.65 -13.71 4.41
CA ILE A 661 -32.78 -12.79 5.56
C ILE A 661 -32.02 -13.34 6.77
N ALA A 662 -32.19 -14.61 7.10
CA ALA A 662 -31.49 -15.23 8.24
C ALA A 662 -29.97 -15.21 8.06
N LEU A 663 -29.48 -15.53 6.86
CA LEU A 663 -28.06 -15.52 6.53
C LEU A 663 -27.47 -14.10 6.51
N VAL A 664 -28.20 -13.09 6.01
CA VAL A 664 -27.79 -11.68 6.10
C VAL A 664 -27.71 -11.22 7.56
N MET A 665 -28.68 -11.60 8.40
CA MET A 665 -28.63 -11.30 9.83
C MET A 665 -27.42 -11.96 10.51
N ALA A 666 -27.11 -13.22 10.15
CA ALA A 666 -25.92 -13.91 10.62
C ALA A 666 -24.63 -13.23 10.13
N HIS A 667 -24.56 -12.85 8.85
CA HIS A 667 -23.47 -12.12 8.21
C HIS A 667 -23.16 -10.81 8.96
N LEU A 668 -24.17 -9.94 9.13
CA LEU A 668 -24.02 -8.68 9.85
C LEU A 668 -23.68 -8.89 11.34
N TRP A 669 -24.27 -9.90 11.98
CA TRP A 669 -23.94 -10.22 13.37
C TRP A 669 -22.47 -10.62 13.55
N MET A 670 -21.92 -11.43 12.64
CA MET A 670 -20.51 -11.80 12.66
C MET A 670 -19.59 -10.60 12.45
N ASN A 671 -19.88 -9.74 11.47
CA ASN A 671 -19.11 -8.50 11.29
C ASN A 671 -19.18 -7.62 12.55
N TYR A 672 -20.37 -7.41 13.12
CA TYR A 672 -20.54 -6.65 14.36
C TYR A 672 -19.67 -7.20 15.48
N LYS A 673 -19.69 -8.53 15.72
CA LYS A 673 -18.83 -9.17 16.71
C LYS A 673 -17.33 -9.02 16.38
N GLY A 674 -16.96 -9.12 15.11
CA GLY A 674 -15.61 -8.87 14.61
C GLY A 674 -15.12 -7.48 14.97
N VAL A 675 -15.76 -6.42 14.49
CA VAL A 675 -15.30 -5.03 14.75
C VAL A 675 -15.36 -4.65 16.24
N ARG A 676 -16.27 -5.26 17.02
CA ARG A 676 -16.38 -5.04 18.47
C ARG A 676 -15.24 -5.65 19.27
N CYS A 677 -14.62 -6.73 18.80
CA CYS A 677 -13.50 -7.35 19.53
C CYS A 677 -12.15 -6.67 19.28
N VAL A 678 -12.04 -5.87 18.21
CA VAL A 678 -10.81 -5.12 17.88
C VAL A 678 -10.49 -4.11 18.99
N GLN A 679 -9.22 -3.90 19.32
CA GLN A 679 -8.77 -3.02 20.41
C GLN A 679 -7.85 -1.93 19.87
N LEU A 680 -8.38 -1.07 18.99
CA LEU A 680 -7.59 -0.01 18.34
C LEU A 680 -6.99 0.98 19.36
N THR A 681 -5.69 1.25 19.24
CA THR A 681 -4.92 2.14 20.12
C THR A 681 -4.90 3.60 19.68
N THR A 682 -5.31 3.90 18.45
CA THR A 682 -5.42 5.27 17.93
C THR A 682 -6.54 6.06 18.63
N LEU A 683 -6.62 7.37 18.46
CA LEU A 683 -7.68 8.18 19.09
C LEU A 683 -8.53 8.87 18.02
N ASN A 684 -9.75 8.37 17.82
CA ASN A 684 -10.80 9.14 17.12
C ASN A 684 -11.61 9.98 18.12
N LYS A 685 -12.53 10.80 17.61
CA LYS A 685 -13.33 11.75 18.40
C LYS A 685 -14.12 11.07 19.52
N GLN A 686 -14.65 9.87 19.24
CA GLN A 686 -15.41 9.09 20.21
C GLN A 686 -14.52 8.54 21.33
N ARG A 687 -13.44 7.83 20.97
CA ARG A 687 -12.52 7.22 21.93
C ARG A 687 -11.88 8.28 22.83
N ALA A 688 -11.44 9.40 22.26
CA ALA A 688 -10.91 10.54 23.01
C ALA A 688 -11.94 11.09 24.01
N SER A 689 -13.20 11.24 23.60
CA SER A 689 -14.27 11.73 24.49
C SER A 689 -14.57 10.77 25.64
N MET A 690 -14.59 9.46 25.38
CA MET A 690 -14.81 8.43 26.41
C MET A 690 -13.68 8.39 27.43
N ILE A 691 -12.43 8.40 26.97
CA ILE A 691 -11.24 8.41 27.83
C ILE A 691 -11.25 9.63 28.74
N PHE A 692 -11.46 10.82 28.18
CA PHE A 692 -11.43 12.04 28.96
C PHE A 692 -12.60 12.13 29.94
N ALA A 693 -13.79 11.67 29.55
CA ALA A 693 -14.94 11.59 30.45
C ALA A 693 -14.70 10.62 31.62
N CYS A 694 -14.05 9.48 31.38
CA CYS A 694 -13.67 8.52 32.42
C CYS A 694 -12.62 9.11 33.37
N TYR A 695 -11.55 9.70 32.83
CA TYR A 695 -10.50 10.37 33.62
C TYR A 695 -11.05 11.52 34.47
N ARG A 696 -11.96 12.32 33.92
CA ARG A 696 -12.66 13.39 34.65
C ARG A 696 -13.47 12.90 35.86
N LYS A 697 -14.10 11.73 35.74
CA LYS A 697 -14.98 11.17 36.78
C LYS A 697 -14.21 10.34 37.81
N GLN A 698 -13.22 9.57 37.37
CA GLN A 698 -12.58 8.53 38.18
C GLN A 698 -11.08 8.79 38.43
N GLY A 699 -10.47 9.77 37.75
CA GLY A 699 -9.02 10.02 37.80
C GLY A 699 -8.17 8.95 37.08
N VAL A 700 -8.81 8.00 36.39
CA VAL A 700 -8.17 6.85 35.75
C VAL A 700 -8.45 6.84 34.25
N VAL A 701 -7.41 6.59 33.45
CA VAL A 701 -7.53 6.38 32.00
C VAL A 701 -7.90 4.92 31.72
N PRO A 702 -9.00 4.65 30.98
CA PRO A 702 -9.37 3.30 30.59
C PRO A 702 -8.39 2.73 29.55
N SER A 703 -8.24 1.40 29.53
CA SER A 703 -7.43 0.70 28.52
C SER A 703 -8.15 0.63 27.16
N PRO A 704 -7.42 0.39 26.05
CA PRO A 704 -8.02 0.17 24.73
C PRO A 704 -9.11 -0.90 24.72
N ARG A 705 -8.93 -1.97 25.50
CA ARG A 705 -9.95 -3.02 25.67
C ARG A 705 -11.24 -2.50 26.30
N GLN A 706 -11.15 -1.74 27.39
CA GLN A 706 -12.34 -1.20 28.08
C GLN A 706 -13.09 -0.23 27.17
N VAL A 707 -12.36 0.62 26.44
CA VAL A 707 -12.98 1.53 25.47
C VAL A 707 -13.61 0.77 24.30
N ALA A 708 -12.93 -0.27 23.79
CA ALA A 708 -13.49 -1.14 22.76
C ALA A 708 -14.77 -1.85 23.22
N GLU A 709 -14.92 -2.18 24.51
CA GLU A 709 -16.14 -2.77 25.08
C GLU A 709 -17.31 -1.77 25.21
N GLU A 710 -17.06 -0.47 25.20
CA GLU A 710 -18.10 0.56 25.36
C GLU A 710 -18.39 1.38 24.10
N GLU A 711 -17.47 1.40 23.13
CA GLU A 711 -17.62 2.24 21.94
C GLU A 711 -18.78 1.80 21.04
N ARG A 712 -19.39 2.76 20.36
CA ARG A 712 -20.54 2.55 19.47
C ARG A 712 -20.05 2.42 18.05
N ILE A 713 -20.46 1.36 17.36
CA ILE A 713 -19.99 1.08 16.00
C ILE A 713 -20.65 1.98 14.95
N LEU A 714 -21.97 2.19 15.02
CA LEU A 714 -22.73 2.93 14.00
C LEU A 714 -23.12 4.33 14.45
N PHE A 715 -23.80 4.45 15.59
CA PHE A 715 -24.47 5.67 15.99
C PHE A 715 -23.83 6.27 17.24
N TRP A 716 -22.79 7.06 17.03
CA TRP A 716 -22.21 7.92 18.06
C TRP A 716 -22.81 9.32 18.00
N ASN A 717 -23.29 9.81 19.15
CA ASN A 717 -23.70 11.19 19.32
C ASN A 717 -22.51 11.98 19.86
N ASN A 718 -22.04 12.97 19.10
CA ASN A 718 -20.91 13.83 19.48
C ASN A 718 -21.26 14.92 20.51
N ALA A 719 -22.45 14.85 21.12
CA ALA A 719 -22.84 15.73 22.21
C ALA A 719 -22.05 15.41 23.49
N THR A 720 -21.26 16.38 23.93
CA THR A 720 -20.57 16.40 25.23
C THR A 720 -21.56 16.80 26.32
N THR A 721 -21.51 16.08 27.45
CA THR A 721 -22.37 16.33 28.61
C THR A 721 -21.69 17.25 29.63
N ASN A 722 -22.47 18.05 30.34
CA ASN A 722 -21.98 18.81 31.49
C ASN A 722 -21.79 17.92 32.73
N ALA A 723 -21.29 18.50 33.82
CA ALA A 723 -21.10 17.81 35.10
C ALA A 723 -22.39 17.16 35.66
N LYS A 724 -23.57 17.68 35.28
CA LYS A 724 -24.89 17.17 35.67
C LYS A 724 -25.38 16.04 34.74
N GLY A 725 -24.61 15.67 33.72
CA GLY A 725 -24.95 14.62 32.75
C GLY A 725 -25.86 15.07 31.60
N ALA A 726 -26.24 16.35 31.52
CA ALA A 726 -27.07 16.88 30.44
C ALA A 726 -26.21 17.14 29.19
N PRO A 727 -26.69 16.81 27.96
CA PRO A 727 -25.97 17.15 26.73
C PRO A 727 -26.01 18.67 26.50
N VAL A 728 -24.84 19.29 26.36
CA VAL A 728 -24.74 20.77 26.31
C VAL A 728 -23.96 21.30 25.11
N CYS A 729 -23.04 20.52 24.54
CA CYS A 729 -22.13 21.04 23.52
C CYS A 729 -21.77 19.99 22.48
N ARG A 730 -21.54 20.40 21.23
CA ARG A 730 -20.86 19.58 20.21
C ARG A 730 -19.47 20.13 19.95
N VAL A 731 -18.46 19.27 20.08
CA VAL A 731 -17.06 19.61 19.80
C VAL A 731 -16.69 19.08 18.42
N ASP A 732 -16.02 19.89 17.61
CA ASP A 732 -15.50 19.48 16.31
C ASP A 732 -14.29 20.32 15.87
N PHE A 733 -13.52 19.81 14.92
CA PHE A 733 -12.48 20.59 14.25
C PHE A 733 -13.13 21.46 13.14
N GLY A 734 -12.66 22.70 13.00
CA GLY A 734 -13.15 23.64 12.01
C GLY A 734 -12.57 23.37 10.63
N LYS A 735 -13.38 23.48 9.58
CA LYS A 735 -12.91 23.32 8.18
C LYS A 735 -12.32 24.60 7.59
N SER A 736 -12.57 25.73 8.24
CA SER A 736 -12.12 27.06 7.85
C SER A 736 -12.36 28.02 9.01
N TYR A 737 -11.73 29.20 8.96
CA TYR A 737 -12.04 30.28 9.90
C TYR A 737 -13.52 30.68 9.88
N THR A 738 -14.13 30.74 8.69
CA THR A 738 -15.56 31.03 8.52
C THR A 738 -16.47 29.93 9.10
N ASP A 739 -16.10 28.64 8.96
CA ASP A 739 -16.83 27.54 9.63
C ASP A 739 -16.72 27.64 11.16
N ALA A 740 -15.56 28.07 11.67
CA ALA A 740 -15.32 28.19 13.10
C ALA A 740 -16.07 29.38 13.73
N MET A 741 -16.09 30.53 13.05
CA MET A 741 -16.80 31.74 13.50
C MET A 741 -18.32 31.67 13.29
N GLY A 742 -18.80 30.85 12.35
CA GLY A 742 -20.21 30.82 11.96
C GLY A 742 -20.58 31.93 10.96
N PRO A 743 -21.82 31.93 10.44
CA PRO A 743 -22.25 32.87 9.41
C PRO A 743 -22.20 34.33 9.90
N GLU A 744 -21.78 35.22 9.01
CA GLU A 744 -21.77 36.68 9.21
C GLU A 744 -23.19 37.17 9.58
N GLY A 745 -23.32 37.91 10.69
CA GLY A 745 -24.61 38.40 11.18
C GLY A 745 -25.33 37.50 12.21
N SER A 746 -24.70 36.41 12.66
CA SER A 746 -25.15 35.65 13.84
C SER A 746 -25.27 36.57 15.07
N ARG A 747 -26.43 36.55 15.75
CA ARG A 747 -26.64 37.24 17.05
C ARG A 747 -25.93 36.58 18.22
N ASP A 748 -25.38 35.37 18.02
CA ASP A 748 -24.70 34.62 19.08
C ASP A 748 -23.27 35.13 19.25
N LYS A 749 -22.94 35.67 20.43
CA LYS A 749 -21.56 36.08 20.79
C LYS A 749 -20.65 34.83 20.80
N VAL A 750 -19.71 34.74 19.87
CA VAL A 750 -18.71 33.67 19.84
C VAL A 750 -17.52 34.07 20.69
N VAL A 751 -17.11 33.20 21.62
CA VAL A 751 -15.94 33.42 22.47
C VAL A 751 -14.74 32.68 21.91
N VAL A 752 -13.66 33.40 21.65
CA VAL A 752 -12.42 32.83 21.09
C VAL A 752 -11.40 32.66 22.22
N VAL A 753 -10.87 31.46 22.37
CA VAL A 753 -9.90 31.12 23.41
C VAL A 753 -8.72 30.39 22.82
N ASP A 754 -7.54 30.97 22.94
CA ASP A 754 -6.29 30.34 22.54
C ASP A 754 -5.82 29.31 23.57
N GLY A 755 -5.18 28.26 23.08
CA GLY A 755 -4.47 27.27 23.86
C GLY A 755 -3.17 26.87 23.17
N PRO A 756 -2.44 25.89 23.72
CA PRO A 756 -1.19 25.45 23.14
C PRO A 756 -1.43 24.90 21.73
N MET A 757 -0.91 25.61 20.72
CA MET A 757 -1.00 25.25 19.29
C MET A 757 -2.42 25.08 18.73
N HIS A 758 -3.42 25.71 19.35
CA HIS A 758 -4.80 25.68 18.86
C HIS A 758 -5.60 26.89 19.32
N THR A 759 -6.68 27.18 18.60
CA THR A 759 -7.67 28.20 18.96
C THR A 759 -9.06 27.55 19.00
N SER A 760 -9.81 27.79 20.06
CA SER A 760 -11.18 27.30 20.25
C SER A 760 -12.20 28.43 20.07
N PHE A 761 -13.19 28.21 19.22
CA PHE A 761 -14.31 29.12 18.94
C PHE A 761 -15.56 28.55 19.59
N ILE A 762 -16.04 29.23 20.62
CA ILE A 762 -17.09 28.74 21.53
C ILE A 762 -18.39 29.47 21.25
N HIS A 763 -19.35 28.73 20.71
CA HIS A 763 -20.72 29.17 20.50
C HIS A 763 -21.57 28.81 21.72
N PRO A 764 -22.45 29.72 22.18
CA PRO A 764 -23.16 29.57 23.44
C PRO A 764 -24.14 28.40 23.43
N TYR A 765 -24.24 27.72 24.57
CA TYR A 765 -25.37 26.86 24.90
C TYR A 765 -26.62 27.71 25.18
N ALA A 766 -27.79 27.22 24.76
CA ALA A 766 -29.09 27.80 25.12
C ALA A 766 -30.11 26.69 25.35
N ALA A 767 -31.17 26.95 26.12
CA ALA A 767 -32.26 26.00 26.32
C ALA A 767 -32.81 25.51 24.96
N GLY A 768 -32.79 24.19 24.74
CA GLY A 768 -33.21 23.57 23.47
C GLY A 768 -32.18 23.61 22.33
N ARG A 769 -31.01 24.23 22.51
CA ARG A 769 -29.94 24.33 21.50
C ARG A 769 -28.56 24.06 22.10
N LEU A 770 -27.95 22.94 21.69
CA LEU A 770 -26.57 22.60 22.05
C LEU A 770 -25.60 23.71 21.60
N GLY A 771 -24.68 24.08 22.48
CA GLY A 771 -23.53 24.90 22.14
C GLY A 771 -22.61 24.18 21.16
N LYS A 772 -21.67 24.90 20.58
CA LYS A 772 -20.69 24.33 19.64
C LYS A 772 -19.30 24.84 19.96
N ILE A 773 -18.31 23.95 20.03
CA ILE A 773 -16.91 24.35 20.09
C ILE A 773 -16.23 23.89 18.81
N LYS A 774 -15.70 24.85 18.05
CA LYS A 774 -14.90 24.60 16.85
C LYS A 774 -13.42 24.82 17.17
N ILE A 775 -12.59 23.84 16.87
CA ILE A 775 -11.15 23.88 17.13
C ILE A 775 -10.42 24.10 15.81
N LEU A 776 -9.54 25.09 15.74
CA LEU A 776 -8.57 25.23 14.66
C LEU A 776 -7.16 25.04 15.23
N LEU A 777 -6.41 24.12 14.64
CA LEU A 777 -5.02 23.88 15.01
C LEU A 777 -4.09 24.86 14.29
N TRP A 778 -2.93 25.15 14.87
CA TRP A 778 -1.93 26.00 14.23
C TRP A 778 -1.06 25.18 13.25
N GLU A 779 -0.39 25.83 12.30
CA GLU A 779 0.36 25.18 11.20
C GLU A 779 1.39 24.14 11.65
N ARG A 780 1.99 24.30 12.84
CA ARG A 780 2.99 23.36 13.39
C ARG A 780 2.44 22.42 14.46
N ALA A 781 1.12 22.27 14.57
CA ALA A 781 0.51 21.46 15.61
C ALA A 781 0.55 19.95 15.27
N GLU A 782 1.31 19.19 16.05
CA GLU A 782 1.38 17.71 16.05
C GLU A 782 0.10 17.03 16.61
N ALA A 783 0.00 15.70 16.48
CA ALA A 783 -1.16 14.90 16.92
C ALA A 783 -1.50 15.08 18.41
N LYS A 784 -0.50 15.13 19.29
CA LYS A 784 -0.68 15.42 20.71
C LYS A 784 -1.38 16.75 20.99
N HIS A 785 -1.15 17.77 20.15
CA HIS A 785 -1.82 19.06 20.29
C HIS A 785 -3.30 18.97 19.92
N ALA A 786 -3.66 18.14 18.93
CA ALA A 786 -5.05 17.86 18.59
C ALA A 786 -5.78 17.16 19.74
N ILE A 787 -5.13 16.17 20.37
CA ILE A 787 -5.66 15.45 21.54
C ILE A 787 -5.86 16.42 22.72
N LEU A 788 -4.85 17.23 23.02
CA LEU A 788 -4.93 18.26 24.07
C LEU A 788 -6.05 19.26 23.81
N ALA A 789 -6.15 19.77 22.58
CA ALA A 789 -7.19 20.72 22.18
C ALA A 789 -8.60 20.12 22.37
N TRP A 790 -8.78 18.86 21.98
CA TRP A 790 -10.03 18.13 22.18
C TRP A 790 -10.39 17.98 23.66
N PHE A 791 -9.44 17.56 24.51
CA PHE A 791 -9.66 17.45 25.95
C PHE A 791 -9.94 18.80 26.60
N MET A 792 -9.25 19.86 26.19
CA MET A 792 -9.52 21.21 26.67
C MET A 792 -10.91 21.70 26.25
N ALA A 793 -11.35 21.41 25.02
CA ALA A 793 -12.70 21.72 24.57
C ALA A 793 -13.77 20.94 25.36
N ALA A 794 -13.56 19.63 25.56
CA ALA A 794 -14.45 18.80 26.38
C ALA A 794 -14.52 19.28 27.84
N GLN A 795 -13.38 19.70 28.41
CA GLN A 795 -13.33 20.27 29.76
C GLN A 795 -14.13 21.57 29.84
N ARG A 796 -14.02 22.46 28.84
CA ARG A 796 -14.81 23.70 28.79
C ARG A 796 -16.30 23.41 28.65
N ALA A 797 -16.66 22.50 27.74
CA ALA A 797 -18.04 22.05 27.55
C ALA A 797 -18.65 21.46 28.83
N SER A 798 -17.85 20.80 29.67
CA SER A 798 -18.34 20.18 30.92
C SER A 798 -18.92 21.17 31.93
N ALA A 799 -18.57 22.47 31.82
CA ALA A 799 -19.06 23.55 32.67
C ALA A 799 -20.20 24.36 32.02
N MET A 800 -20.63 24.01 30.80
CA MET A 800 -21.72 24.74 30.15
C MET A 800 -23.08 24.43 30.81
N ASP A 801 -23.85 25.48 31.06
CA ASP A 801 -25.27 25.44 31.36
C ASP A 801 -25.91 26.81 31.03
N GLU A 802 -27.17 27.03 31.42
CA GLU A 802 -27.87 28.29 31.13
C GLU A 802 -27.23 29.51 31.82
N SER A 803 -26.51 29.30 32.93
CA SER A 803 -25.80 30.36 33.68
C SER A 803 -24.37 30.59 33.20
N MET A 804 -23.77 29.60 32.53
CA MET A 804 -22.45 29.69 31.88
C MET A 804 -22.53 29.17 30.44
N PRO A 805 -23.19 29.88 29.51
CA PRO A 805 -23.42 29.41 28.14
C PRO A 805 -22.13 29.14 27.35
N HIS A 806 -21.01 29.79 27.70
CA HIS A 806 -19.68 29.58 27.10
C HIS A 806 -18.75 28.71 27.96
N GLY A 807 -19.25 28.16 29.07
CA GLY A 807 -18.45 27.46 30.08
C GLY A 807 -17.29 28.31 30.59
N TYR A 808 -16.14 27.69 30.87
CA TYR A 808 -14.92 28.38 31.35
C TYR A 808 -14.27 29.34 30.33
N GLY A 809 -14.85 29.53 29.14
CA GLY A 809 -14.36 30.47 28.14
C GLY A 809 -14.91 31.89 28.31
N GLY A 810 -16.12 32.05 28.83
CA GLY A 810 -16.81 33.33 28.93
C GLY A 810 -16.40 34.22 30.11
N GLU A 811 -16.92 35.44 30.15
CA GLU A 811 -16.69 36.41 31.24
C GLU A 811 -17.12 35.86 32.61
N GLU A 812 -18.21 35.09 32.67
CA GLU A 812 -18.69 34.41 33.87
C GLU A 812 -17.70 33.33 34.36
N GLY A 813 -17.15 32.54 33.45
CA GLY A 813 -16.12 31.54 33.75
C GLY A 813 -14.79 32.16 34.21
N ALA A 814 -14.47 33.38 33.75
CA ALA A 814 -13.33 34.15 34.25
C ALA A 814 -13.56 34.66 35.68
N ARG A 815 -14.77 35.14 36.01
CA ARG A 815 -15.16 35.53 37.38
C ARG A 815 -15.12 34.36 38.35
N HIS A 816 -15.65 33.20 37.96
CA HIS A 816 -15.64 31.98 38.78
C HIS A 816 -14.21 31.45 39.07
N ARG A 817 -13.25 31.63 38.14
CA ARG A 817 -11.83 31.34 38.40
C ARG A 817 -11.20 32.32 39.39
N CYS A 818 -11.47 33.62 39.25
CA CYS A 818 -10.99 34.65 40.18
C CYS A 818 -11.55 34.49 41.60
N GLU A 819 -12.79 34.02 41.76
CA GLU A 819 -13.39 33.75 43.07
C GLU A 819 -12.83 32.46 43.71
N ALA A 820 -12.60 31.40 42.92
CA ALA A 820 -11.98 30.17 43.39
C ALA A 820 -10.52 30.37 43.87
N ASP A 821 -9.74 31.24 43.21
CA ASP A 821 -8.36 31.57 43.63
C ASP A 821 -8.29 32.39 44.94
N LYS A 822 -9.39 33.06 45.32
CA LYS A 822 -9.48 33.83 46.57
C LYS A 822 -9.87 32.98 47.79
N GLY A 823 -10.40 31.77 47.59
CA GLY A 823 -10.81 30.85 48.65
C GLY A 823 -9.97 29.57 48.68
N ARG A 824 -8.68 29.65 49.04
CA ARG A 824 -7.86 28.45 49.31
C ARG A 824 -8.25 27.82 50.66
N GLN A 825 -9.35 27.06 50.66
CA GLN A 825 -9.58 25.96 51.60
C GLN A 825 -9.91 24.72 50.76
N GLU A 826 -8.97 23.76 50.76
CA GLU A 826 -9.06 22.38 50.28
C GLU A 826 -10.18 22.05 49.26
N SER A 827 -10.19 22.73 48.11
CA SER A 827 -11.04 22.31 47.00
C SER A 827 -10.38 21.10 46.31
N VAL A 828 -11.07 19.96 46.26
CA VAL A 828 -10.68 18.76 45.52
C VAL A 828 -10.23 19.15 44.11
N LYS A 829 -8.94 18.96 43.81
CA LYS A 829 -8.37 19.29 42.49
C LYS A 829 -9.00 18.35 41.45
N HIS A 830 -9.97 18.84 40.70
CA HIS A 830 -10.60 18.03 39.66
C HIS A 830 -9.60 17.73 38.53
N PRO A 831 -9.53 16.47 38.04
CA PRO A 831 -8.64 16.11 36.95
C PRO A 831 -8.88 16.98 35.70
N GLY A 832 -7.79 17.48 35.12
CA GLY A 832 -7.77 18.42 34.01
C GLY A 832 -7.03 17.90 32.77
N ALA A 833 -7.28 18.53 31.62
CA ALA A 833 -6.67 18.18 30.34
C ALA A 833 -5.14 18.38 30.29
N ARG A 834 -4.59 19.21 31.20
CA ARG A 834 -3.16 19.52 31.30
C ARG A 834 -2.43 18.73 32.40
N ASP A 835 -3.12 17.82 33.08
CA ASP A 835 -2.51 17.06 34.15
C ASP A 835 -1.45 16.11 33.58
N GLU A 836 -0.22 16.14 34.09
CA GLU A 836 0.81 15.16 33.68
C GLU A 836 0.38 13.72 33.93
N ALA A 837 -0.45 13.49 34.97
CA ALA A 837 -0.98 12.18 35.30
C ALA A 837 -1.87 11.61 34.17
N LEU A 838 -2.63 12.44 33.44
CA LEU A 838 -3.43 12.00 32.29
C LEU A 838 -2.53 11.44 31.19
N TRP A 839 -1.52 12.21 30.79
CA TRP A 839 -0.61 11.87 29.70
C TRP A 839 0.24 10.65 30.02
N ARG A 840 0.80 10.57 31.24
CA ARG A 840 1.52 9.37 31.72
C ARG A 840 0.63 8.13 31.73
N GLN A 841 -0.65 8.27 32.12
CA GLN A 841 -1.58 7.15 32.13
C GLN A 841 -1.96 6.72 30.70
N LEU A 842 -2.15 7.65 29.76
CA LEU A 842 -2.40 7.34 28.35
C LEU A 842 -1.29 6.48 27.76
N GLU A 843 -0.04 6.92 27.91
CA GLU A 843 1.14 6.17 27.44
C GLU A 843 1.25 4.81 28.14
N LYS A 844 1.15 4.77 29.47
CA LYS A 844 1.25 3.52 30.25
C LYS A 844 0.15 2.51 29.89
N ARG A 845 -1.02 2.97 29.45
CA ARG A 845 -2.15 2.13 29.02
C ARG A 845 -2.05 1.71 27.54
N GLY A 846 -1.04 2.19 26.81
CA GLY A 846 -0.78 1.81 25.42
C GLY A 846 -1.60 2.56 24.38
N TRP A 847 -2.05 3.78 24.69
CA TRP A 847 -2.69 4.66 23.69
C TRP A 847 -1.64 5.30 22.79
N ASP A 848 -1.91 5.34 21.49
CA ASP A 848 -1.04 5.99 20.51
C ASP A 848 -1.38 7.49 20.44
N LEU A 849 -0.43 8.32 20.86
CA LEU A 849 -0.56 9.79 20.92
C LEU A 849 0.06 10.49 19.71
N GLU A 850 0.76 9.75 18.86
CA GLU A 850 1.45 10.25 17.66
C GLU A 850 0.60 10.06 16.39
N ALA A 851 -0.33 9.10 16.40
CA ALA A 851 -1.28 8.89 15.31
C ALA A 851 -2.23 10.09 15.13
N ALA A 852 -2.26 10.65 13.91
CA ALA A 852 -3.12 11.78 13.54
C ALA A 852 -4.60 11.38 13.25
N ALA A 853 -5.14 10.42 14.00
CA ALA A 853 -6.49 9.87 13.77
C ALA A 853 -7.64 10.73 14.32
N LEU A 854 -7.36 11.73 15.15
CA LEU A 854 -8.38 12.55 15.81
C LEU A 854 -8.93 13.67 14.91
N GLU A 855 -8.11 14.12 13.96
CA GLU A 855 -8.42 15.13 12.96
C GLU A 855 -8.32 14.56 11.53
N PRO A 856 -9.15 13.57 11.17
CA PRO A 856 -9.14 13.02 9.83
C PRO A 856 -9.70 14.04 8.83
N GLY A 857 -8.88 14.55 7.90
CA GLY A 857 -9.35 15.39 6.77
C GLY A 857 -8.48 16.61 6.44
N ASP A 858 -8.97 17.45 5.51
CA ASP A 858 -8.42 18.77 5.19
C ASP A 858 -8.68 19.74 6.36
N ALA A 859 -7.89 19.59 7.41
CA ALA A 859 -7.94 20.44 8.58
C ALA A 859 -7.43 21.85 8.26
N ALA A 860 -8.26 22.86 8.47
CA ALA A 860 -7.80 24.24 8.35
C ALA A 860 -6.79 24.54 9.47
N ARG A 861 -5.60 24.97 9.05
CA ARG A 861 -4.54 25.40 9.96
C ARG A 861 -4.50 26.92 10.06
N LEU A 862 -4.33 27.43 11.27
CA LEU A 862 -4.04 28.85 11.51
C LEU A 862 -2.54 29.09 11.32
N CYS A 863 -2.22 30.00 10.41
CA CYS A 863 -0.87 30.55 10.23
C CYS A 863 -0.84 31.96 10.81
N ALA A 864 0.10 32.22 11.71
CA ALA A 864 0.36 33.55 12.23
C ALA A 864 1.54 34.16 11.44
N ASP A 865 1.25 35.11 10.56
CA ASP A 865 2.29 35.88 9.87
C ASP A 865 2.88 36.92 10.85
N LEU A 866 4.13 36.72 11.27
CA LEU A 866 4.87 37.67 12.12
C LEU A 866 5.48 38.82 11.27
N THR A 867 4.77 39.33 10.28
CA THR A 867 5.21 40.51 9.51
C THR A 867 4.58 41.76 10.10
N GLY A 868 5.10 42.22 11.24
CA GLY A 868 4.53 43.39 11.94
C GLY A 868 5.48 44.14 12.88
N LYS A 869 6.80 43.89 12.84
CA LYS A 869 7.80 44.70 13.57
C LYS A 869 9.10 44.82 12.78
N GLN A 870 9.17 45.81 11.90
CA GLN A 870 10.39 46.56 11.54
C GLN A 870 10.00 47.70 10.60
N LYS A 871 9.54 48.82 11.18
CA LYS A 871 9.61 50.18 10.61
C LYS A 871 9.10 51.18 11.65
N ALA A 872 10.00 51.55 12.56
CA ALA A 872 9.94 52.78 13.35
C ALA A 872 11.34 53.00 13.96
N GLU A 873 12.26 53.46 13.12
CA GLU A 873 13.28 54.48 13.41
C GLU A 873 13.39 55.37 12.17
#